data_AF-A0AAD7UGV1-F1
#
_entry.id   AF-A0AAD7UGV1-F1
#
_cell.length_a   1.000
_cell.length_b   1.000
_cell.length_c   1.000
_cell.angle_alpha   90.00
_cell.angle_beta   90.00
_cell.angle_gamma   90.00
#
_symmetry.space_group_name_H-M   'P 1'
#
loop_
_entity.id
_entity.type
_entity.pdbx_description
1 polymer ?
#
loop_
_entity_poly.entity_id
_entity_poly.type
_entity_poly.pdbx_seq_one_letter_code
_entity_poly.pdbx_strand_id
1 'polypeptide(L)'
;MKYYVCPWEAMSGRIGRALGGSGERVFTPEEAELVWVNTPVKGVTGLIYNHVTGAKVIENKAKLAMLQEAMGVKTIESIPFKNSAALRAWFSTHRPRGPWVAKDATANSGVGLWFFRERVPAELSCRGEVVLQRYVGAPHLDENGRKAQWRCYVVLKTTGCWLYSRAMLQVCALRYTPELTDQRRFVTNVAVNNTGPDFVPERPCAVPAVRKVVEALGRVVGPLLKGSDRHFELCGLDFLGDLLVECNCPPNSSGSPCVEDFHHDVVASALALATTGEHPEWDRAVEATEAARATHHHPALAAAVAWRRFEKRRERALTAAYKTALRLNGLPSIPPVDESVALKARSRFEPRRPFFESAGGALVPKCVREAVAVALGDRWRERDAEIKETARRLTARFLVAKNVMFGQNATQLLALVDTEYAATECHDANKGTRIPLAEIAATVPPFSRVALPHASNLTGAVYDLSSSIIPALKAKKCTVVVDGVAYVPHRKVDCEVLGADYYVISFHKLFGPHLAALAGDRLPDVERGTVSAEACAGVVALFRDYFPTISYANIALAEAPPFARLLTFLSASPVVVLEDPAREDRLPIVSFIHHTLDPFFVAQKARDNDIAIRAGNFKATAALKTHTKRPAVLRVSLAHYNTLDDVYALLAFFSAIPGWYPS
;
A
#
# COMPACT_ATOMS: atom_id res chain seq x y z
N MET A 1 16.62 -13.92 22.98
CA MET A 1 15.33 -14.13 22.28
C MET A 1 15.50 -13.79 20.82
N LYS A 2 15.11 -14.69 19.91
CA LYS A 2 15.08 -14.45 18.47
C LYS A 2 13.84 -13.65 18.10
N TYR A 3 14.00 -12.54 17.39
CA TYR A 3 12.86 -11.69 17.03
C TYR A 3 12.88 -11.30 15.55
N TYR A 4 11.69 -11.26 14.95
CA TYR A 4 11.46 -10.80 13.59
C TYR A 4 10.69 -9.48 13.63
N VAL A 5 11.22 -8.49 12.93
CA VAL A 5 10.52 -7.24 12.58
C VAL A 5 10.58 -7.09 11.07
N CYS A 6 9.44 -6.74 10.47
CA CYS A 6 9.32 -6.56 9.03
C CYS A 6 10.41 -5.60 8.49
N PRO A 7 11.16 -5.96 7.42
CA PRO A 7 12.34 -5.22 6.97
C PRO A 7 12.12 -3.75 6.60
N TRP A 8 10.90 -3.39 6.22
CA TRP A 8 10.52 -2.04 5.76
C TRP A 8 10.21 -1.07 6.90
N GLU A 9 10.31 -1.51 8.16
CA GLU A 9 9.92 -0.72 9.32
C GLU A 9 11.16 -0.14 10.04
N ALA A 10 11.14 1.18 10.28
CA ALA A 10 12.06 1.88 11.19
C ALA A 10 12.00 1.36 12.65
N MET A 11 11.05 0.46 12.93
CA MET A 11 10.80 -0.17 14.22
C MET A 11 11.86 -1.21 14.62
N SER A 12 12.68 -1.71 13.70
CA SER A 12 13.66 -2.77 14.01
C SER A 12 14.66 -2.38 15.10
N GLY A 13 15.13 -1.12 15.10
CA GLY A 13 15.97 -0.60 16.16
C GLY A 13 15.24 -0.43 17.48
N ARG A 14 13.94 -0.06 17.44
CA ARG A 14 13.11 0.16 18.63
C ARG A 14 12.79 -1.16 19.36
N ILE A 15 12.42 -2.21 18.62
CA ILE A 15 12.19 -3.54 19.20
C ILE A 15 13.50 -4.12 19.74
N GLY A 16 14.61 -4.01 19.00
CA GLY A 16 15.92 -4.43 19.50
C GLY A 16 16.31 -3.73 20.81
N ARG A 17 16.07 -2.40 20.91
CA ARG A 17 16.24 -1.66 22.16
C ARG A 17 15.29 -2.11 23.26
N ALA A 18 14.02 -2.40 22.96
CA ALA A 18 13.03 -2.87 23.94
C ALA A 18 13.39 -4.24 24.53
N LEU A 19 14.12 -5.06 23.78
CA LEU A 19 14.70 -6.33 24.23
C LEU A 19 16.05 -6.16 24.94
N GLY A 20 16.42 -4.94 25.32
CA GLY A 20 17.68 -4.64 25.99
C GLY A 20 18.92 -4.87 25.13
N GLY A 21 18.81 -4.85 23.79
CA GLY A 21 19.92 -5.08 22.86
C GLY A 21 20.43 -6.52 22.79
N SER A 22 19.93 -7.41 23.66
CA SER A 22 20.32 -8.83 23.77
C SER A 22 19.56 -9.76 22.82
N GLY A 23 18.55 -9.24 22.11
CA GLY A 23 17.76 -9.99 21.15
C GLY A 23 18.55 -10.25 19.86
N GLU A 24 18.41 -11.46 19.31
CA GLU A 24 18.96 -11.82 18.01
C GLU A 24 17.90 -11.54 16.95
N ARG A 25 18.15 -10.62 16.02
CA ARG A 25 17.23 -10.37 14.92
C ARG A 25 17.33 -11.51 13.91
N VAL A 26 16.20 -12.13 13.59
CA VAL A 26 16.09 -13.11 12.50
C VAL A 26 15.38 -12.50 11.29
N PHE A 27 15.60 -13.08 10.11
CA PHE A 27 15.10 -12.55 8.84
C PHE A 27 13.84 -13.27 8.34
N THR A 28 13.42 -14.32 9.03
CA THR A 28 12.17 -15.05 8.75
C THR A 28 11.30 -15.11 10.02
N PRO A 29 9.97 -14.94 9.91
CA PRO A 29 9.08 -15.09 11.07
C PRO A 29 9.10 -16.49 11.70
N GLU A 30 9.44 -17.53 10.93
CA GLU A 30 9.44 -18.93 11.36
C GLU A 30 10.56 -19.26 12.34
N GLU A 31 11.68 -18.54 12.27
CA GLU A 31 12.83 -18.68 13.18
C GLU A 31 12.69 -17.80 14.44
N ALA A 32 11.63 -17.00 14.51
CA ALA A 32 11.45 -15.99 15.53
C ALA A 32 10.62 -16.52 16.71
N GLU A 33 11.10 -16.25 17.92
CA GLU A 33 10.32 -16.42 19.15
C GLU A 33 9.34 -15.25 19.33
N LEU A 34 9.71 -14.04 18.87
CA LEU A 34 8.85 -12.86 18.80
C LEU A 34 8.67 -12.41 17.35
N VAL A 35 7.42 -12.28 16.91
CA VAL A 35 7.08 -11.66 15.63
C VAL A 35 6.37 -10.34 15.89
N TRP A 36 6.99 -9.25 15.42
CA TRP A 36 6.40 -7.92 15.44
C TRP A 36 6.20 -7.39 14.01
N VAL A 37 4.95 -7.14 13.63
CA VAL A 37 4.57 -6.59 12.32
C VAL A 37 3.49 -5.53 12.49
N ASN A 38 3.38 -4.56 11.58
CA ASN A 38 2.27 -3.60 11.63
C ASN A 38 0.94 -4.14 11.07
N THR A 39 0.99 -5.18 10.22
CA THR A 39 -0.20 -5.77 9.62
C THR A 39 -0.24 -7.28 9.90
N PRO A 40 -1.38 -7.83 10.36
CA PRO A 40 -1.53 -9.24 10.62
C PRO A 40 -1.21 -10.09 9.40
N VAL A 41 -0.46 -11.17 9.60
CA VAL A 41 -0.06 -12.10 8.55
C VAL A 41 -0.61 -13.47 8.93
N LYS A 42 -1.28 -14.13 7.98
CA LYS A 42 -1.82 -15.48 8.20
C LYS A 42 -0.69 -16.50 8.24
N GLY A 43 -0.78 -17.46 9.17
CA GLY A 43 0.16 -18.59 9.25
C GLY A 43 1.48 -18.29 9.97
N VAL A 44 1.61 -17.14 10.62
CA VAL A 44 2.74 -16.85 11.51
C VAL A 44 2.65 -17.72 12.76
N THR A 45 3.72 -18.46 13.05
CA THR A 45 3.80 -19.44 14.15
C THR A 45 4.75 -19.02 15.28
N GLY A 46 5.15 -17.75 15.33
CA GLY A 46 6.03 -17.24 16.40
C GLY A 46 5.44 -17.47 17.78
N LEU A 47 6.30 -17.72 18.77
CA LEU A 47 5.87 -17.97 20.15
C LEU A 47 5.15 -16.75 20.74
N ILE A 48 5.55 -15.53 20.40
CA ILE A 48 4.93 -14.26 20.83
C ILE A 48 4.59 -13.46 19.57
N TYR A 49 3.35 -12.99 19.45
CA TYR A 49 2.87 -12.31 18.25
C TYR A 49 2.08 -11.06 18.60
N ASN A 50 2.47 -9.91 18.03
CA ASN A 50 1.91 -8.59 18.36
C ASN A 50 0.56 -8.29 17.69
N HIS A 51 -0.11 -9.31 17.14
CA HIS A 51 -1.50 -9.20 16.71
C HIS A 51 -2.35 -10.35 17.25
N VAL A 52 -3.60 -10.04 17.57
CA VAL A 52 -4.63 -11.04 17.93
C VAL A 52 -5.77 -10.99 16.92
N THR A 53 -6.17 -12.16 16.41
CA THR A 53 -7.22 -12.22 15.39
C THR A 53 -8.51 -11.67 15.97
N GLY A 54 -9.14 -10.73 15.27
CA GLY A 54 -10.38 -10.09 15.74
C GLY A 54 -10.17 -8.69 16.30
N ALA A 55 -8.98 -8.33 16.77
CA ALA A 55 -8.73 -6.99 17.31
C ALA A 55 -8.86 -5.88 16.26
N LYS A 56 -8.50 -6.12 14.99
CA LYS A 56 -8.69 -5.15 13.89
C LYS A 56 -10.10 -4.57 13.72
N VAL A 57 -11.11 -5.16 14.34
CA VAL A 57 -12.45 -4.59 14.38
C VAL A 57 -12.48 -3.18 15.02
N ILE A 58 -11.60 -2.89 15.99
CA ILE A 58 -11.59 -1.58 16.67
C ILE A 58 -10.80 -0.50 15.92
N GLU A 59 -9.90 -0.90 15.02
CA GLU A 59 -9.11 0.02 14.17
C GLU A 59 -10.01 0.70 13.11
N ASN A 60 -11.03 -0.01 12.61
CA ASN A 60 -12.02 0.56 11.69
C ASN A 60 -13.04 1.38 12.49
N LYS A 61 -13.10 2.69 12.22
CA LYS A 61 -13.93 3.64 12.99
C LYS A 61 -15.43 3.39 12.87
N ALA A 62 -15.91 2.84 11.74
CA ALA A 62 -17.31 2.48 11.57
C ALA A 62 -17.69 1.25 12.42
N LYS A 63 -16.80 0.26 12.51
CA LYS A 63 -16.99 -0.91 13.37
C LYS A 63 -16.81 -0.58 14.85
N LEU A 64 -15.87 0.31 15.17
CA LEU A 64 -15.73 0.85 16.52
C LEU A 64 -17.00 1.57 16.96
N ALA A 65 -17.64 2.36 16.10
CA ALA A 65 -18.91 3.02 16.40
C ALA A 65 -20.01 2.02 16.79
N MET A 66 -20.10 0.87 16.10
CA MET A 66 -21.04 -0.20 16.45
C MET A 66 -20.70 -0.85 17.80
N LEU A 67 -19.42 -1.00 18.12
CA LEU A 67 -18.97 -1.53 19.41
C LEU A 67 -19.23 -0.53 20.54
N GLN A 68 -19.04 0.76 20.30
CA GLN A 68 -19.30 1.84 21.25
C GLN A 68 -20.76 1.87 21.71
N GLU A 69 -21.71 1.60 20.80
CA GLU A 69 -23.11 1.40 21.15
C GLU A 69 -23.30 0.18 22.07
N ALA A 70 -22.59 -0.92 21.80
CA ALA A 70 -22.66 -2.15 22.58
C ALA A 70 -21.96 -2.09 23.94
N MET A 71 -21.08 -1.11 24.16
CA MET A 71 -20.32 -0.98 25.40
C MET A 71 -21.18 -0.58 26.60
N GLY A 72 -22.39 -0.02 26.38
CA GLY A 72 -23.30 0.39 27.46
C GLY A 72 -22.74 1.47 28.39
N VAL A 73 -21.66 2.15 27.97
CA VAL A 73 -21.04 3.28 28.67
C VAL A 73 -21.02 4.48 27.72
N LYS A 74 -20.98 5.68 28.30
CA LYS A 74 -20.92 6.90 27.52
C LYS A 74 -19.63 6.94 26.71
N THR A 75 -19.77 6.99 25.39
CA THR A 75 -18.69 7.17 24.42
C THR A 75 -19.08 8.30 23.46
N ILE A 76 -18.18 8.69 22.56
CA ILE A 76 -18.52 9.70 21.57
C ILE A 76 -19.60 9.15 20.62
N GLU A 77 -20.67 9.93 20.43
CA GLU A 77 -21.74 9.55 19.51
C GLU A 77 -21.16 9.41 18.09
N SER A 78 -21.30 8.22 17.52
CA SER A 78 -20.72 7.84 16.24
C SER A 78 -21.73 7.02 15.44
N ILE A 79 -21.99 7.42 14.20
CA ILE A 79 -22.98 6.80 13.31
C ILE A 79 -22.24 6.31 12.05
N PRO A 80 -22.16 4.99 11.82
CA PRO A 80 -21.50 4.44 10.65
C PRO A 80 -22.39 4.48 9.40
N PHE A 81 -21.78 4.71 8.25
CA PHE A 81 -22.40 4.72 6.94
C PHE A 81 -21.56 3.92 5.94
N LYS A 82 -22.23 3.25 5.00
CA LYS A 82 -21.57 2.47 3.96
C LYS A 82 -20.67 3.33 3.05
N ASN A 83 -21.06 4.59 2.80
CA ASN A 83 -20.34 5.55 1.97
C ASN A 83 -20.87 6.98 2.18
N SER A 84 -20.20 7.96 1.56
CA SER A 84 -20.59 9.38 1.62
C SER A 84 -21.99 9.66 1.08
N ALA A 85 -22.49 8.88 0.11
CA ALA A 85 -23.84 9.06 -0.42
C ALA A 85 -24.92 8.66 0.60
N ALA A 86 -24.72 7.54 1.31
CA ALA A 86 -25.61 7.10 2.38
C ALA A 86 -25.65 8.10 3.54
N LEU A 87 -24.48 8.65 3.92
CA LEU A 87 -24.38 9.73 4.90
C LEU A 87 -25.22 10.95 4.45
N ARG A 88 -25.04 11.43 3.21
CA ARG A 88 -25.77 12.59 2.69
C ARG A 88 -27.29 12.38 2.73
N ALA A 89 -27.76 11.23 2.26
CA ALA A 89 -29.19 10.89 2.24
C ALA A 89 -29.78 10.81 3.65
N TRP A 90 -29.05 10.22 4.60
CA TRP A 90 -29.48 10.16 5.99
C TRP A 90 -29.52 11.55 6.63
N PHE A 91 -28.47 12.36 6.43
CA PHE A 91 -28.36 13.70 7.01
C PHE A 91 -29.43 14.66 6.47
N SER A 92 -29.75 14.59 5.16
CA SER A 92 -30.82 15.40 4.55
C SER A 92 -32.20 15.07 5.13
N THR A 93 -32.41 13.79 5.47
CA THR A 93 -33.67 13.28 6.01
C THR A 93 -33.83 13.60 7.49
N HIS A 94 -32.79 13.34 8.30
CA HIS A 94 -32.87 13.43 9.76
C HIS A 94 -32.52 14.83 10.30
N ARG A 95 -31.80 15.64 9.51
CA ARG A 95 -31.35 17.01 9.86
C ARG A 95 -30.84 17.12 11.31
N PRO A 96 -29.86 16.29 11.70
CA PRO A 96 -29.46 16.20 13.09
C PRO A 96 -28.72 17.49 13.50
N ARG A 97 -29.11 18.07 14.65
CA ARG A 97 -28.52 19.32 15.16
C ARG A 97 -27.07 19.11 15.60
N GLY A 98 -26.27 20.16 15.55
CA GLY A 98 -24.95 20.25 16.20
C GLY A 98 -23.78 20.28 15.22
N PRO A 99 -22.55 20.53 15.71
CA PRO A 99 -21.35 20.31 14.91
C PRO A 99 -21.03 18.81 14.82
N TRP A 100 -20.55 18.41 13.67
CA TRP A 100 -20.24 17.04 13.28
C TRP A 100 -18.87 16.97 12.64
N VAL A 101 -18.23 15.81 12.78
CA VAL A 101 -17.06 15.44 11.98
C VAL A 101 -17.35 14.13 11.26
N ALA A 102 -17.22 14.12 9.94
CA ALA A 102 -17.22 12.89 9.16
C ALA A 102 -15.78 12.44 8.93
N LYS A 103 -15.53 11.13 9.11
CA LYS A 103 -14.22 10.51 8.96
C LYS A 103 -14.32 9.30 8.04
N ASP A 104 -13.31 9.09 7.20
CA ASP A 104 -13.12 7.80 6.54
C ASP A 104 -12.83 6.73 7.60
N ALA A 105 -13.50 5.58 7.50
CA ALA A 105 -13.43 4.54 8.52
C ALA A 105 -12.03 3.91 8.68
N THR A 106 -11.16 4.04 7.67
CA THR A 106 -9.83 3.42 7.64
C THR A 106 -8.68 4.42 7.58
N ALA A 107 -8.97 5.72 7.40
CA ALA A 107 -7.93 6.74 7.35
C ALA A 107 -7.37 7.05 8.75
N ASN A 108 -6.08 7.37 8.79
CA ASN A 108 -5.33 7.73 9.99
C ASN A 108 -4.64 9.09 9.81
N SER A 109 -4.02 9.60 10.89
CA SER A 109 -3.23 10.84 10.88
C SER A 109 -3.99 12.11 10.51
N GLY A 110 -5.29 12.16 10.80
CA GLY A 110 -6.13 13.33 10.53
C GLY A 110 -6.47 13.57 9.05
N VAL A 111 -6.12 12.63 8.16
CA VAL A 111 -6.48 12.69 6.73
C VAL A 111 -7.96 12.35 6.57
N GLY A 112 -8.69 13.14 5.76
CA GLY A 112 -10.09 12.85 5.44
C GLY A 112 -11.09 13.18 6.56
N LEU A 113 -10.76 14.18 7.41
CA LEU A 113 -11.68 14.75 8.40
C LEU A 113 -12.48 15.90 7.79
N TRP A 114 -13.80 15.82 7.87
CA TRP A 114 -14.72 16.84 7.35
C TRP A 114 -15.59 17.39 8.47
N PHE A 115 -15.35 18.63 8.88
CA PHE A 115 -16.09 19.28 9.96
C PHE A 115 -17.22 20.15 9.39
N PHE A 116 -18.42 20.01 9.92
CA PHE A 116 -19.58 20.78 9.46
C PHE A 116 -20.68 20.86 10.53
N ARG A 117 -21.66 21.74 10.34
CA ARG A 117 -22.78 21.92 11.30
C ARG A 117 -24.12 21.55 10.67
N GLU A 118 -24.55 22.33 9.69
CA GLU A 118 -25.93 22.28 9.20
C GLU A 118 -26.10 21.47 7.91
N ARG A 119 -25.02 21.32 7.13
CA ARG A 119 -25.03 20.63 5.85
C ARG A 119 -23.76 19.82 5.66
N VAL A 120 -23.91 18.64 5.07
CA VAL A 120 -22.78 17.83 4.61
C VAL A 120 -22.10 18.56 3.44
N PRO A 121 -20.78 18.82 3.47
CA PRO A 121 -20.07 19.47 2.38
C PRO A 121 -20.27 18.72 1.05
N ALA A 122 -20.44 19.44 -0.05
CA ALA A 122 -20.65 18.84 -1.36
C ALA A 122 -19.41 18.03 -1.78
N GLU A 123 -18.23 18.52 -1.40
CA GLU A 123 -16.90 18.00 -1.69
C GLU A 123 -16.53 16.78 -0.83
N LEU A 124 -17.32 16.49 0.22
CA LEU A 124 -17.04 15.38 1.12
C LEU A 124 -16.97 14.06 0.36
N SER A 125 -15.80 13.47 0.32
CA SER A 125 -15.56 12.18 -0.31
C SER A 125 -14.67 11.32 0.58
N CYS A 126 -15.12 10.11 0.83
CA CYS A 126 -14.38 9.08 1.56
C CYS A 126 -14.21 7.86 0.66
N ARG A 127 -13.13 7.10 0.82
CA ARG A 127 -12.78 5.99 -0.07
C ARG A 127 -13.66 4.75 0.14
N GLY A 128 -14.36 4.68 1.27
CA GLY A 128 -15.24 3.58 1.63
C GLY A 128 -16.26 3.97 2.69
N GLU A 129 -16.32 3.17 3.76
CA GLU A 129 -17.20 3.43 4.91
C GLU A 129 -16.87 4.79 5.55
N VAL A 130 -17.89 5.48 6.02
CA VAL A 130 -17.80 6.80 6.65
C VAL A 130 -18.39 6.71 8.05
N VAL A 131 -17.73 7.31 9.03
CA VAL A 131 -18.33 7.51 10.35
C VAL A 131 -18.64 8.99 10.54
N LEU A 132 -19.90 9.29 10.85
CA LEU A 132 -20.32 10.62 11.32
C LEU A 132 -20.21 10.62 12.84
N GLN A 133 -19.35 11.46 13.38
CA GLN A 133 -19.09 11.53 14.81
C GLN A 133 -19.45 12.91 15.34
N ARG A 134 -20.06 12.96 16.52
CA ARG A 134 -20.40 14.20 17.22
C ARG A 134 -19.14 14.99 17.50
N TYR A 135 -19.10 16.26 17.10
CA TYR A 135 -18.00 17.13 17.48
C TYR A 135 -18.19 17.65 18.91
N VAL A 136 -17.14 17.54 19.73
CA VAL A 136 -17.13 18.05 21.10
C VAL A 136 -16.82 19.56 21.08
N GLY A 137 -17.88 20.37 21.17
CA GLY A 137 -17.79 21.84 21.13
C GLY A 137 -17.26 22.51 22.41
N ALA A 138 -17.19 21.77 23.51
CA ALA A 138 -16.58 22.18 24.77
C ALA A 138 -15.54 21.13 25.18
N PRO A 139 -14.38 21.06 24.49
CA PRO A 139 -13.36 20.08 24.79
C PRO A 139 -12.61 20.44 26.07
N HIS A 140 -11.86 19.47 26.61
CA HIS A 140 -10.86 19.79 27.62
C HIS A 140 -9.76 20.65 27.01
N LEU A 141 -9.34 21.65 27.78
CA LEU A 141 -8.28 22.57 27.42
C LEU A 141 -7.06 22.37 28.34
N ASP A 142 -5.87 22.57 27.79
CA ASP A 142 -4.65 22.70 28.60
C ASP A 142 -4.62 24.05 29.34
N GLU A 143 -3.57 24.26 30.14
CA GLU A 143 -3.32 25.51 30.88
C GLU A 143 -3.28 26.77 29.99
N ASN A 144 -3.04 26.63 28.68
CA ASN A 144 -2.96 27.71 27.70
C ASN A 144 -4.28 27.90 26.91
N GLY A 145 -5.30 27.09 27.19
CA GLY A 145 -6.58 27.11 26.47
C GLY A 145 -6.56 26.39 25.12
N ARG A 146 -5.60 25.49 24.88
CA ARG A 146 -5.51 24.65 23.67
C ARG A 146 -6.29 23.36 23.88
N LYS A 147 -6.97 22.89 22.83
CA LYS A 147 -7.70 21.61 22.89
C LYS A 147 -6.75 20.44 23.15
N ALA A 148 -7.10 19.59 24.10
CA ALA A 148 -6.35 18.42 24.52
C ALA A 148 -7.02 17.10 24.12
N GLN A 149 -6.20 16.10 23.81
CA GLN A 149 -6.56 14.70 23.57
C GLN A 149 -5.55 13.80 24.28
N TRP A 150 -6.00 12.67 24.81
CA TRP A 150 -5.14 11.68 25.47
C TRP A 150 -5.07 10.41 24.64
N ARG A 151 -3.87 9.91 24.42
CA ARG A 151 -3.65 8.56 23.92
C ARG A 151 -3.35 7.63 25.07
N CYS A 152 -4.28 6.73 25.35
CA CYS A 152 -4.13 5.67 26.35
C CYS A 152 -3.72 4.37 25.66
N TYR A 153 -2.84 3.60 26.29
CA TYR A 153 -2.30 2.37 25.71
C TYR A 153 -2.98 1.16 26.33
N VAL A 154 -3.41 0.23 25.48
CA VAL A 154 -4.15 -0.97 25.89
C VAL A 154 -3.51 -2.19 25.26
N VAL A 155 -3.38 -3.27 26.02
CA VAL A 155 -3.04 -4.60 25.50
C VAL A 155 -4.30 -5.46 25.52
N LEU A 156 -4.65 -6.02 24.35
CA LEU A 156 -5.73 -6.99 24.22
C LEU A 156 -5.15 -8.39 24.02
N LYS A 157 -5.60 -9.35 24.83
CA LYS A 157 -5.31 -10.79 24.66
C LYS A 157 -6.61 -11.57 24.70
N THR A 158 -6.57 -12.83 24.27
CA THR A 158 -7.68 -13.79 24.50
C THR A 158 -7.99 -13.95 25.99
N THR A 159 -7.00 -13.69 26.85
CA THR A 159 -7.08 -13.83 28.31
C THR A 159 -7.49 -12.55 29.05
N GLY A 160 -7.69 -11.43 28.37
CA GLY A 160 -8.12 -10.20 29.03
C GLY A 160 -7.78 -8.91 28.29
N CYS A 161 -7.95 -7.80 29.01
CA CYS A 161 -7.65 -6.46 28.56
C CYS A 161 -6.84 -5.75 29.66
N TRP A 162 -5.73 -5.08 29.31
CA TRP A 162 -4.87 -4.36 30.24
C TRP A 162 -4.72 -2.90 29.81
N LEU A 163 -4.71 -1.99 30.77
CA LEU A 163 -4.53 -0.56 30.60
C LEU A 163 -3.15 -0.16 31.13
N TYR A 164 -2.37 0.53 30.31
CA TYR A 164 -1.09 1.08 30.75
C TYR A 164 -1.30 2.22 31.77
N SER A 165 -0.43 2.32 32.76
CA SER A 165 -0.53 3.27 33.88
C SER A 165 -0.34 4.75 33.49
N ARG A 166 0.18 5.01 32.28
CA ARG A 166 0.46 6.34 31.75
C ARG A 166 -0.19 6.55 30.37
N ALA A 167 -0.37 7.82 30.00
CA ALA A 167 -0.93 8.22 28.71
C ALA A 167 -0.03 9.27 28.03
N MET A 168 -0.26 9.51 26.75
CA MET A 168 0.36 10.60 26.01
C MET A 168 -0.64 11.73 25.81
N LEU A 169 -0.29 12.95 26.23
CA LEU A 169 -1.09 14.14 26.02
C LEU A 169 -0.71 14.79 24.68
N GLN A 170 -1.72 14.98 23.84
CA GLN A 170 -1.64 15.67 22.55
C GLN A 170 -2.46 16.97 22.63
N VAL A 171 -1.87 18.09 22.22
CA VAL A 171 -2.57 19.38 22.21
C VAL A 171 -2.50 20.03 20.83
N CYS A 172 -3.51 20.83 20.53
CA CYS A 172 -3.50 21.71 19.36
C CYS A 172 -2.41 22.78 19.47
N ALA A 173 -1.82 23.19 18.34
CA ALA A 173 -0.81 24.26 18.33
C ALA A 173 -1.42 25.60 18.78
N LEU A 174 -2.66 25.87 18.36
CA LEU A 174 -3.35 27.13 18.61
C LEU A 174 -4.45 26.99 19.68
N ARG A 175 -4.75 28.11 20.34
CA ARG A 175 -5.83 28.21 21.34
C ARG A 175 -7.17 27.79 20.73
N TYR A 176 -7.96 27.02 21.47
CA TYR A 176 -9.25 26.54 21.02
C TYR A 176 -10.21 27.71 20.79
N THR A 177 -10.95 27.65 19.69
CA THR A 177 -12.13 28.48 19.48
C THR A 177 -13.26 27.62 18.87
N PRO A 178 -14.55 27.95 19.10
CA PRO A 178 -15.67 27.16 18.58
C PRO A 178 -15.84 27.19 17.06
N GLU A 179 -15.15 28.10 16.38
CA GLU A 179 -15.17 28.27 14.93
C GLU A 179 -14.33 27.18 14.24
N LEU A 180 -14.93 26.49 13.28
CA LEU A 180 -14.32 25.38 12.56
C LEU A 180 -13.53 25.86 11.33
N THR A 181 -12.65 26.85 11.51
CA THR A 181 -11.95 27.54 10.41
C THR A 181 -10.47 27.16 10.30
N ASP A 182 -9.76 26.99 11.41
CA ASP A 182 -8.35 26.56 11.45
C ASP A 182 -8.21 25.23 12.19
N GLN A 183 -7.86 24.17 11.46
CA GLN A 183 -7.73 22.82 12.02
C GLN A 183 -6.72 22.73 13.17
N ARG A 184 -5.71 23.61 13.21
CA ARG A 184 -4.73 23.66 14.31
C ARG A 184 -5.31 24.13 15.64
N ARG A 185 -6.60 24.50 15.68
CA ARG A 185 -7.36 24.81 16.90
C ARG A 185 -8.19 23.63 17.39
N PHE A 186 -8.50 22.66 16.55
CA PHE A 186 -9.48 21.60 16.87
C PHE A 186 -9.09 20.17 16.45
N VAL A 187 -7.97 19.98 15.75
CA VAL A 187 -7.38 18.67 15.42
C VAL A 187 -6.04 18.55 16.11
N THR A 188 -5.87 17.55 16.99
CA THR A 188 -4.68 17.37 17.82
C THR A 188 -3.58 16.53 17.16
N ASN A 189 -3.83 15.96 15.98
CA ASN A 189 -2.85 15.12 15.28
C ASN A 189 -1.56 15.91 14.96
N VAL A 190 -0.40 15.31 15.22
CA VAL A 190 0.92 15.89 14.93
C VAL A 190 1.05 16.31 13.46
N ALA A 191 0.53 15.53 12.51
CA ALA A 191 0.59 15.85 11.08
C ALA A 191 -0.10 17.18 10.71
N VAL A 192 -1.02 17.67 11.54
CA VAL A 192 -1.69 18.97 11.36
C VAL A 192 -0.96 20.09 12.11
N ASN A 193 -0.28 19.76 13.21
CA ASN A 193 0.29 20.74 14.14
C ASN A 193 1.81 20.91 14.04
N ASN A 194 2.53 20.01 13.36
CA ASN A 194 4.00 19.95 13.35
C ASN A 194 4.71 21.04 12.53
N THR A 195 3.98 22.05 12.05
CA THR A 195 4.53 23.16 11.26
C THR A 195 4.44 24.47 12.04
N GLY A 196 5.59 25.10 12.28
CA GLY A 196 5.69 26.45 12.84
C GLY A 196 6.10 26.52 14.32
N PRO A 197 6.28 27.74 14.86
CA PRO A 197 6.79 27.97 16.21
C PRO A 197 5.79 27.61 17.32
N ASP A 198 4.50 27.50 16.99
CA ASP A 198 3.42 27.20 17.94
C ASP A 198 3.26 25.70 18.21
N PHE A 199 4.06 24.83 17.57
CA PHE A 199 3.99 23.39 17.80
C PHE A 199 4.37 23.05 19.24
N VAL A 200 3.49 22.30 19.91
CA VAL A 200 3.74 21.76 21.25
C VAL A 200 3.96 20.26 21.11
N PRO A 201 5.16 19.74 21.43
CA PRO A 201 5.41 18.31 21.42
C PRO A 201 4.48 17.56 22.38
N GLU A 202 4.11 16.34 21.99
CA GLU A 202 3.37 15.44 22.87
C GLU A 202 4.19 15.13 24.13
N ARG A 203 3.50 14.96 25.27
CA ARG A 203 4.16 14.68 26.55
C ARG A 203 3.46 13.57 27.36
N PRO A 204 4.20 12.72 28.06
CA PRO A 204 3.63 11.75 29.00
C PRO A 204 2.81 12.44 30.10
N CYS A 205 1.74 11.79 30.52
CA CYS A 205 0.83 12.28 31.55
C CYS A 205 0.14 11.13 32.29
N ALA A 206 -0.62 11.47 33.33
CA ALA A 206 -1.48 10.51 34.01
C ALA A 206 -2.65 10.09 33.10
N VAL A 207 -3.09 8.85 33.25
CA VAL A 207 -4.26 8.33 32.51
C VAL A 207 -5.52 9.06 32.99
N PRO A 208 -6.35 9.61 32.07
CA PRO A 208 -7.64 10.18 32.43
C PRO A 208 -8.60 9.12 33.00
N ALA A 209 -9.78 9.51 33.46
CA ALA A 209 -10.78 8.60 34.05
C ALA A 209 -11.47 7.68 33.01
N VAL A 210 -10.68 6.93 32.23
CA VAL A 210 -11.12 6.11 31.08
C VAL A 210 -11.28 4.63 31.40
N ARG A 211 -10.91 4.20 32.61
CA ARG A 211 -10.93 2.77 33.01
C ARG A 211 -12.26 2.09 32.70
N LYS A 212 -13.39 2.69 33.07
CA LYS A 212 -14.73 2.14 32.79
C LYS A 212 -14.98 1.91 31.28
N VAL A 213 -14.45 2.79 30.43
CA VAL A 213 -14.58 2.67 28.97
C VAL A 213 -13.69 1.57 28.44
N VAL A 214 -12.46 1.45 28.94
CA VAL A 214 -11.53 0.36 28.58
C VAL A 214 -12.08 -1.00 29.02
N GLU A 215 -12.69 -1.09 30.21
CA GLU A 215 -13.36 -2.29 30.70
C GLU A 215 -14.52 -2.71 29.79
N ALA A 216 -15.38 -1.75 29.43
CA ALA A 216 -16.49 -2.02 28.53
C ALA A 216 -16.00 -2.45 27.14
N LEU A 217 -14.94 -1.82 26.62
CA LEU A 217 -14.32 -2.19 25.35
C LEU A 217 -13.78 -3.63 25.41
N GLY A 218 -13.05 -3.98 26.47
CA GLY A 218 -12.53 -5.33 26.70
C GLY A 218 -13.62 -6.38 26.73
N ARG A 219 -14.76 -6.11 27.39
CA ARG A 219 -15.92 -7.02 27.43
C ARG A 219 -16.56 -7.24 26.05
N VAL A 220 -16.70 -6.20 25.22
CA VAL A 220 -17.34 -6.35 23.90
C VAL A 220 -16.39 -6.92 22.84
N VAL A 221 -15.09 -6.63 22.95
CA VAL A 221 -14.08 -7.09 21.98
C VAL A 221 -13.59 -8.50 22.30
N GLY A 222 -13.44 -8.84 23.58
CA GLY A 222 -12.89 -10.14 24.03
C GLY A 222 -13.50 -11.36 23.34
N PRO A 223 -14.83 -11.49 23.22
CA PRO A 223 -15.48 -12.58 22.47
C PRO A 223 -15.09 -12.73 21.00
N LEU A 224 -14.60 -11.64 20.38
CA LEU A 224 -14.18 -11.61 18.99
C LEU A 224 -12.73 -12.07 18.81
N LEU A 225 -11.94 -12.07 19.90
CA LEU A 225 -10.52 -12.35 19.87
C LEU A 225 -10.25 -13.85 19.74
N LYS A 226 -9.28 -14.18 18.88
CA LYS A 226 -8.78 -15.54 18.66
C LYS A 226 -7.27 -15.51 18.53
N GLY A 227 -6.62 -16.50 19.14
CA GLY A 227 -5.17 -16.60 19.14
C GLY A 227 -4.70 -17.52 20.26
N SER A 228 -3.40 -17.68 20.37
CA SER A 228 -2.79 -18.27 21.56
C SER A 228 -2.68 -17.22 22.68
N ASP A 229 -2.46 -17.65 23.91
CA ASP A 229 -2.27 -16.75 25.06
C ASP A 229 -0.99 -15.90 24.98
N ARG A 230 -0.15 -16.17 23.98
CA ARG A 230 1.05 -15.39 23.67
C ARG A 230 0.85 -14.39 22.54
N HIS A 231 -0.36 -14.35 21.96
CA HIS A 231 -0.76 -13.30 21.03
C HIS A 231 -1.35 -12.14 21.81
N PHE A 232 -1.00 -10.92 21.42
CA PHE A 232 -1.51 -9.71 22.02
C PHE A 232 -1.67 -8.62 20.96
N GLU A 233 -2.54 -7.65 21.16
CA GLU A 233 -2.62 -6.45 20.32
C GLU A 233 -2.29 -5.23 21.18
N LEU A 234 -1.25 -4.50 20.80
CA LEU A 234 -0.95 -3.19 21.40
C LEU A 234 -1.77 -2.12 20.69
N CYS A 235 -2.66 -1.47 21.43
CA CYS A 235 -3.62 -0.49 20.91
C CYS A 235 -3.34 0.88 21.50
N GLY A 236 -3.37 1.93 20.67
CA GLY A 236 -3.48 3.31 21.13
C GLY A 236 -4.93 3.77 21.00
N LEU A 237 -5.59 4.00 22.13
CA LEU A 237 -6.94 4.54 22.20
C LEU A 237 -6.87 6.06 22.40
N ASP A 238 -7.49 6.81 21.50
CA ASP A 238 -7.53 8.26 21.57
C ASP A 238 -8.83 8.74 22.25
N PHE A 239 -8.69 9.60 23.25
CA PHE A 239 -9.77 10.08 24.12
C PHE A 239 -9.85 11.61 24.16
N LEU A 240 -11.07 12.14 24.12
CA LEU A 240 -11.38 13.52 24.49
C LEU A 240 -12.03 13.52 25.87
N GLY A 241 -11.23 13.73 26.91
CA GLY A 241 -11.66 13.49 28.29
C GLY A 241 -11.85 11.99 28.54
N ASP A 242 -13.06 11.57 28.87
CA ASP A 242 -13.46 10.17 29.00
C ASP A 242 -14.12 9.58 27.75
N LEU A 243 -14.30 10.38 26.68
CA LEU A 243 -14.96 9.95 25.45
C LEU A 243 -13.96 9.29 24.50
N LEU A 244 -14.09 7.98 24.29
CA LEU A 244 -13.32 7.24 23.29
C LEU A 244 -13.64 7.76 21.89
N VAL A 245 -12.61 8.12 21.12
CA VAL A 245 -12.73 8.73 19.78
C VAL A 245 -12.37 7.77 18.66
N GLU A 246 -11.21 7.13 18.78
CA GLU A 246 -10.66 6.20 17.79
C GLU A 246 -9.60 5.28 18.41
N CYS A 247 -9.19 4.27 17.65
CA CYS A 247 -8.16 3.33 18.04
C CYS A 247 -7.17 3.12 16.88
N ASN A 248 -5.88 3.02 17.20
CA ASN A 248 -4.79 2.71 16.28
C ASN A 248 -4.06 1.43 16.72
N CYS A 249 -3.83 0.50 15.79
CA CYS A 249 -3.24 -0.82 16.07
C CYS A 249 -2.18 -1.19 15.01
N PRO A 250 -0.86 -1.14 15.33
CA PRO A 250 -0.27 -0.57 16.54
C PRO A 250 -0.30 0.96 16.54
N PRO A 251 -0.16 1.62 17.71
CA PRO A 251 -0.03 3.08 17.78
C PRO A 251 1.22 3.58 17.04
N ASN A 252 1.12 4.79 16.47
CA ASN A 252 2.28 5.44 15.87
C ASN A 252 3.31 5.77 16.95
N SER A 253 4.57 5.40 16.69
CA SER A 253 5.70 5.51 17.61
C SER A 253 6.76 6.53 17.18
N SER A 254 6.52 7.28 16.10
CA SER A 254 7.46 8.27 15.56
C SER A 254 7.05 9.69 15.98
N GLY A 255 7.99 10.45 16.53
CA GLY A 255 7.74 11.79 17.06
C GLY A 255 8.99 12.47 17.61
N SER A 256 8.83 13.34 18.61
CA SER A 256 9.95 13.92 19.37
C SER A 256 10.68 12.83 20.18
N PRO A 257 11.92 13.08 20.66
CA PRO A 257 12.65 12.12 21.49
C PRO A 257 11.83 11.59 22.67
N CYS A 258 11.07 12.48 23.33
CA CYS A 258 10.19 12.12 24.44
C CYS A 258 9.09 11.10 24.05
N VAL A 259 8.52 11.23 22.85
CA VAL A 259 7.54 10.27 22.31
C VAL A 259 8.20 8.94 22.02
N GLU A 260 9.40 8.96 21.44
CA GLU A 260 10.13 7.72 21.13
C GLU A 260 10.53 6.96 22.39
N ASP A 261 11.01 7.65 23.42
CA ASP A 261 11.41 7.08 24.71
C ASP A 261 10.20 6.50 25.44
N PHE A 262 9.12 7.27 25.55
CA PHE A 262 7.89 6.77 26.18
C PHE A 262 7.31 5.56 25.45
N HIS A 263 7.29 5.58 24.11
CA HIS A 263 6.76 4.47 23.35
C HIS A 263 7.69 3.24 23.42
N HIS A 264 8.99 3.43 23.64
CA HIS A 264 9.91 2.34 23.93
C HIS A 264 9.55 1.66 25.27
N ASP A 265 9.30 2.43 26.34
CA ASP A 265 8.86 1.91 27.65
C ASP A 265 7.55 1.11 27.53
N VAL A 266 6.56 1.64 26.79
CA VAL A 266 5.28 0.97 26.53
C VAL A 266 5.50 -0.37 25.82
N VAL A 267 6.35 -0.41 24.79
CA VAL A 267 6.59 -1.64 24.01
C VAL A 267 7.36 -2.66 24.85
N ALA A 268 8.39 -2.23 25.57
CA ALA A 268 9.18 -3.11 26.43
C ALA A 268 8.32 -3.76 27.51
N SER A 269 7.51 -2.96 28.21
CA SER A 269 6.59 -3.44 29.24
C SER A 269 5.45 -4.29 28.68
N ALA A 270 4.93 -3.99 27.48
CA ALA A 270 3.93 -4.82 26.80
C ALA A 270 4.49 -6.19 26.40
N LEU A 271 5.75 -6.25 25.97
CA LEU A 271 6.43 -7.52 25.68
C LEU A 271 6.66 -8.34 26.95
N ALA A 272 7.07 -7.68 28.04
CA ALA A 272 7.14 -8.32 29.36
C ALA A 272 5.76 -8.89 29.75
N LEU A 273 4.70 -8.09 29.69
CA LEU A 273 3.33 -8.55 29.94
C LEU A 273 2.91 -9.72 29.04
N ALA A 274 3.28 -9.69 27.75
CA ALA A 274 2.96 -10.76 26.81
C ALA A 274 3.60 -12.09 27.20
N THR A 275 4.77 -12.05 27.86
CA THR A 275 5.54 -13.23 28.26
C THR A 275 5.24 -13.73 29.67
N THR A 276 5.09 -12.83 30.63
CA THR A 276 4.88 -13.16 32.05
C THR A 276 3.41 -13.25 32.43
N GLY A 277 2.52 -12.60 31.67
CA GLY A 277 1.09 -12.47 31.96
C GLY A 277 0.72 -11.31 32.89
N GLU A 278 1.71 -10.68 33.54
CA GLU A 278 1.55 -9.55 34.47
C GLU A 278 2.73 -8.57 34.39
N HIS A 279 2.48 -7.27 34.60
CA HIS A 279 3.51 -6.24 34.67
C HIS A 279 3.01 -5.05 35.51
N PRO A 280 3.82 -4.43 36.38
CA PRO A 280 3.37 -3.40 37.32
C PRO A 280 2.81 -2.13 36.67
N GLU A 281 3.22 -1.83 35.45
CA GLU A 281 2.67 -0.69 34.68
C GLU A 281 1.40 -1.02 33.89
N TRP A 282 0.96 -2.29 33.88
CA TRP A 282 -0.19 -2.74 33.12
C TRP A 282 -1.26 -3.26 34.06
N ASP A 283 -2.25 -2.41 34.34
CA ASP A 283 -3.38 -2.80 35.17
C ASP A 283 -4.34 -3.65 34.36
N ARG A 284 -4.66 -4.86 34.84
CA ARG A 284 -5.70 -5.67 34.22
C ARG A 284 -7.06 -4.97 34.41
N ALA A 285 -7.74 -4.70 33.30
CA ALA A 285 -9.05 -4.07 33.26
C ALA A 285 -10.18 -5.11 33.18
N VAL A 286 -9.99 -6.19 32.42
CA VAL A 286 -11.02 -7.24 32.23
C VAL A 286 -10.39 -8.63 32.28
N GLU A 287 -11.02 -9.54 33.03
CA GLU A 287 -10.67 -10.96 33.10
C GLU A 287 -11.25 -11.77 31.92
N ALA A 288 -10.57 -12.85 31.52
CA ALA A 288 -11.01 -13.72 30.42
C ALA A 288 -12.44 -14.26 30.61
N THR A 289 -12.78 -14.63 31.85
CA THR A 289 -14.07 -15.23 32.21
C THR A 289 -15.21 -14.21 32.10
N GLU A 290 -14.94 -12.94 32.42
CA GLU A 290 -15.89 -11.84 32.25
C GLU A 290 -16.11 -11.50 30.78
N ALA A 291 -15.03 -11.45 30.00
CA ALA A 291 -15.10 -11.27 28.55
C ALA A 291 -15.92 -12.38 27.88
N ALA A 292 -15.72 -13.64 28.27
CA ALA A 292 -16.47 -14.78 27.73
C ALA A 292 -17.97 -14.72 28.06
N ARG A 293 -18.36 -14.24 29.26
CA ARG A 293 -19.76 -14.11 29.69
C ARG A 293 -20.55 -13.03 28.93
N ALA A 294 -19.87 -12.04 28.33
CA ALA A 294 -20.50 -10.98 27.54
C ALA A 294 -21.10 -11.47 26.20
N THR A 295 -20.88 -12.73 25.83
CA THR A 295 -21.34 -13.34 24.55
C THR A 295 -22.86 -13.44 24.38
N HIS A 296 -23.68 -13.21 25.41
CA HIS A 296 -25.09 -13.63 25.40
C HIS A 296 -26.19 -12.56 25.31
N HIS A 297 -25.90 -11.26 25.22
CA HIS A 297 -27.00 -10.28 25.32
C HIS A 297 -27.03 -9.07 24.38
N HIS A 298 -26.11 -8.89 23.43
CA HIS A 298 -26.13 -7.67 22.60
C HIS A 298 -26.56 -7.88 21.14
N PRO A 299 -27.75 -7.39 20.71
CA PRO A 299 -28.22 -7.46 19.32
C PRO A 299 -27.25 -6.85 18.30
N ALA A 300 -26.49 -5.81 18.67
CA ALA A 300 -25.47 -5.23 17.78
C ALA A 300 -24.26 -6.15 17.55
N LEU A 301 -23.89 -6.97 18.55
CA LEU A 301 -22.84 -7.99 18.40
C LEU A 301 -23.34 -9.13 17.51
N ALA A 302 -24.60 -9.53 17.70
CA ALA A 302 -25.28 -10.45 16.80
C ALA A 302 -25.39 -9.87 15.38
N ALA A 303 -25.57 -8.56 15.20
CA ALA A 303 -25.59 -7.88 13.90
C ALA A 303 -24.20 -7.80 13.25
N ALA A 304 -23.12 -7.56 14.00
CA ALA A 304 -21.75 -7.61 13.48
C ALA A 304 -21.34 -9.04 13.08
N VAL A 305 -21.74 -10.04 13.87
CA VAL A 305 -21.55 -11.47 13.56
C VAL A 305 -22.48 -11.92 12.42
N ALA A 306 -23.72 -11.44 12.37
CA ALA A 306 -24.69 -11.72 11.33
C ALA A 306 -24.36 -11.02 10.02
N TRP A 307 -23.75 -9.83 10.04
CA TRP A 307 -23.23 -9.15 8.86
C TRP A 307 -22.10 -9.97 8.24
N ARG A 308 -21.20 -10.52 9.06
CA ARG A 308 -20.17 -11.49 8.63
C ARG A 308 -20.78 -12.76 8.03
N ARG A 309 -21.94 -13.21 8.52
CA ARG A 309 -22.72 -14.34 7.96
C ARG A 309 -23.51 -13.93 6.70
N PHE A 310 -23.98 -12.68 6.61
CA PHE A 310 -24.73 -12.10 5.51
C PHE A 310 -23.82 -11.83 4.32
N GLU A 311 -22.60 -11.30 4.52
CA GLU A 311 -21.57 -11.23 3.49
C GLU A 311 -21.25 -12.62 2.94
N LYS A 312 -21.00 -13.61 3.81
CA LYS A 312 -20.79 -15.00 3.37
C LYS A 312 -21.99 -15.60 2.64
N ARG A 313 -23.22 -15.27 3.04
CA ARG A 313 -24.45 -15.74 2.35
C ARG A 313 -24.68 -15.00 1.05
N ARG A 314 -24.43 -13.70 0.97
CA ARG A 314 -24.56 -12.88 -0.23
C ARG A 314 -23.50 -13.25 -1.26
N GLU A 315 -22.28 -13.52 -0.82
CA GLU A 315 -21.18 -14.03 -1.63
C GLU A 315 -21.52 -15.43 -2.19
N ARG A 316 -22.11 -16.31 -1.37
CA ARG A 316 -22.66 -17.61 -1.83
C ARG A 316 -23.85 -17.46 -2.77
N ALA A 317 -24.77 -16.53 -2.51
CA ALA A 317 -25.95 -16.28 -3.33
C ALA A 317 -25.59 -15.63 -4.67
N LEU A 318 -24.62 -14.71 -4.68
CA LEU A 318 -24.04 -14.14 -5.90
C LEU A 318 -23.26 -15.20 -6.67
N THR A 319 -22.50 -16.06 -6.00
CA THR A 319 -21.83 -17.21 -6.64
C THR A 319 -22.84 -18.20 -7.21
N ALA A 320 -23.98 -18.42 -6.54
CA ALA A 320 -25.05 -19.30 -7.00
C ALA A 320 -25.84 -18.68 -8.16
N ALA A 321 -26.20 -17.40 -8.07
CA ALA A 321 -26.85 -16.65 -9.15
C ALA A 321 -25.95 -16.54 -10.38
N TYR A 322 -24.63 -16.37 -10.19
CA TYR A 322 -23.62 -16.42 -11.24
C TYR A 322 -23.54 -17.81 -11.90
N LYS A 323 -23.59 -18.90 -11.11
CA LYS A 323 -23.66 -20.29 -11.61
C LYS A 323 -24.97 -20.60 -12.34
N THR A 324 -26.08 -20.02 -11.91
CA THR A 324 -27.40 -20.18 -12.55
C THR A 324 -27.47 -19.38 -13.85
N ALA A 325 -26.91 -18.17 -13.89
CA ALA A 325 -26.78 -17.37 -15.10
C ALA A 325 -25.87 -18.03 -16.15
N LEU A 326 -24.82 -18.74 -15.71
CA LEU A 326 -23.99 -19.61 -16.56
C LEU A 326 -24.75 -20.83 -17.14
N ARG A 327 -25.82 -21.30 -16.48
CA ARG A 327 -26.65 -22.43 -16.93
C ARG A 327 -27.79 -22.04 -17.86
N LEU A 328 -28.38 -20.84 -17.68
CA LEU A 328 -29.58 -20.42 -18.40
C LEU A 328 -29.28 -19.80 -19.78
N ASN A 329 -28.07 -19.28 -20.01
CA ASN A 329 -27.69 -18.63 -21.28
C ASN A 329 -26.96 -19.59 -22.24
N GLY A 330 -27.57 -20.74 -22.54
CA GLY A 330 -26.97 -21.88 -23.28
C GLY A 330 -26.01 -21.52 -24.43
N LEU A 331 -24.83 -22.15 -24.41
CA LEU A 331 -23.95 -22.34 -25.58
C LEU A 331 -24.57 -23.39 -26.53
N PRO A 332 -24.29 -23.36 -27.85
CA PRO A 332 -24.70 -24.43 -28.77
C PRO A 332 -23.93 -25.75 -28.48
N SER A 333 -24.60 -26.88 -28.73
CA SER A 333 -24.18 -28.23 -28.37
C SER A 333 -22.88 -28.71 -29.04
N ILE A 334 -22.00 -29.32 -28.27
CA ILE A 334 -20.91 -30.19 -28.72
C ILE A 334 -21.40 -31.65 -28.51
N PRO A 335 -21.17 -32.59 -29.46
CA PRO A 335 -21.73 -33.94 -29.41
C PRO A 335 -21.19 -34.77 -28.22
N PRO A 336 -21.91 -35.82 -27.79
CA PRO A 336 -21.59 -36.55 -26.57
C PRO A 336 -20.29 -37.35 -26.75
N VAL A 337 -19.37 -37.17 -25.80
CA VAL A 337 -18.14 -37.95 -25.70
C VAL A 337 -18.44 -39.21 -24.88
N ASP A 338 -18.07 -40.35 -25.47
CA ASP A 338 -18.15 -41.70 -24.95
C ASP A 338 -17.75 -41.82 -23.46
N GLU A 339 -18.68 -42.29 -22.62
CA GLU A 339 -18.54 -42.40 -21.16
C GLU A 339 -17.42 -43.37 -20.73
N SER A 340 -16.91 -44.21 -21.63
CA SER A 340 -15.80 -45.13 -21.34
C SER A 340 -14.45 -44.40 -21.10
N VAL A 341 -14.29 -43.17 -21.62
CA VAL A 341 -13.06 -42.37 -21.48
C VAL A 341 -13.05 -41.60 -20.15
N ALA A 342 -14.21 -41.16 -19.67
CA ALA A 342 -14.35 -40.39 -18.44
C ALA A 342 -14.00 -41.19 -17.17
N LEU A 343 -14.15 -42.52 -17.21
CA LEU A 343 -13.87 -43.37 -16.05
C LEU A 343 -12.38 -43.60 -15.78
N LYS A 344 -11.51 -43.56 -16.81
CA LYS A 344 -10.06 -43.76 -16.66
C LYS A 344 -9.31 -42.51 -16.19
N ALA A 345 -9.84 -41.31 -16.43
CA ALA A 345 -9.18 -40.05 -16.12
C ALA A 345 -9.37 -39.56 -14.66
N ARG A 346 -10.22 -40.21 -13.86
CA ARG A 346 -10.56 -39.75 -12.49
C ARG A 346 -9.55 -40.09 -11.39
N SER A 347 -8.51 -40.89 -11.65
CA SER A 347 -7.77 -41.52 -10.55
C SER A 347 -6.40 -40.94 -10.17
N ARG A 348 -5.81 -39.94 -10.86
CA ARG A 348 -4.54 -39.32 -10.39
C ARG A 348 -4.48 -37.81 -10.66
N PHE A 349 -4.52 -37.06 -9.56
CA PHE A 349 -4.62 -35.59 -9.44
C PHE A 349 -3.43 -34.80 -10.04
N GLU A 350 -3.76 -33.62 -10.59
CA GLU A 350 -2.93 -32.46 -11.04
C GLU A 350 -3.25 -31.22 -10.12
N PRO A 351 -2.64 -29.99 -10.17
CA PRO A 351 -2.10 -29.24 -11.36
C PRO A 351 -0.92 -28.18 -11.17
N ARG A 352 -0.41 -27.63 -12.30
CA ARG A 352 0.69 -26.61 -12.53
C ARG A 352 0.19 -25.13 -12.74
N ARG A 353 0.90 -24.00 -12.40
CA ARG A 353 0.39 -22.56 -12.40
C ARG A 353 1.42 -21.36 -12.55
N PRO A 354 1.03 -20.16 -13.10
CA PRO A 354 1.76 -18.84 -13.07
C PRO A 354 1.55 -17.95 -11.80
N PHE A 355 2.40 -16.92 -11.56
CA PHE A 355 2.65 -16.19 -10.28
C PHE A 355 2.16 -14.72 -10.20
N PHE A 356 1.65 -14.31 -9.03
CA PHE A 356 1.15 -12.96 -8.70
C PHE A 356 1.63 -12.47 -7.33
N GLU A 357 1.99 -11.18 -7.19
CA GLU A 357 2.37 -10.60 -5.90
C GLU A 357 1.20 -9.81 -5.27
N SER A 358 0.54 -10.42 -4.28
CA SER A 358 -0.06 -9.75 -3.11
C SER A 358 -0.12 -10.74 -1.96
N ALA A 359 -0.02 -10.26 -0.71
CA ALA A 359 0.10 -11.06 0.49
C ALA A 359 -1.08 -12.05 0.64
N GLY A 360 -0.88 -13.33 0.30
CA GLY A 360 -1.63 -13.97 -0.81
C GLY A 360 -2.36 -15.35 -0.78
N GLY A 361 -1.74 -16.52 -0.59
CA GLY A 361 -2.29 -17.87 -0.25
C GLY A 361 -3.80 -18.13 -0.08
N ALA A 362 -4.56 -17.89 -1.12
CA ALA A 362 -5.18 -19.00 -1.82
C ALA A 362 -5.00 -18.73 -3.31
N LEU A 363 -4.92 -19.84 -4.04
CA LEU A 363 -4.83 -19.99 -5.48
C LEU A 363 -5.53 -18.90 -6.30
N VAL A 364 -4.77 -18.17 -7.11
CA VAL A 364 -5.30 -17.22 -8.11
C VAL A 364 -6.35 -17.94 -8.98
N PRO A 365 -7.57 -17.39 -9.12
CA PRO A 365 -8.62 -17.96 -9.96
C PRO A 365 -8.11 -18.27 -11.38
N LYS A 366 -8.49 -19.42 -11.94
CA LYS A 366 -8.05 -19.87 -13.28
C LYS A 366 -8.29 -18.80 -14.35
N CYS A 367 -9.40 -18.08 -14.27
CA CYS A 367 -9.75 -17.00 -15.19
C CYS A 367 -8.78 -15.80 -15.16
N VAL A 368 -8.21 -15.46 -14.00
CA VAL A 368 -7.20 -14.39 -13.89
C VAL A 368 -5.90 -14.85 -14.57
N ARG A 369 -5.54 -16.12 -14.39
CA ARG A 369 -4.35 -16.72 -15.00
C ARG A 369 -4.48 -16.89 -16.50
N GLU A 370 -5.66 -17.28 -16.99
CA GLU A 370 -5.98 -17.36 -18.41
C GLU A 370 -6.01 -15.97 -19.07
N ALA A 371 -6.59 -14.96 -18.40
CA ALA A 371 -6.58 -13.59 -18.90
C ALA A 371 -5.15 -13.02 -19.05
N VAL A 372 -4.28 -13.28 -18.07
CA VAL A 372 -2.86 -12.86 -18.11
C VAL A 372 -2.06 -13.69 -19.13
N ALA A 373 -2.32 -14.99 -19.26
CA ALA A 373 -1.66 -15.83 -20.26
C ALA A 373 -2.07 -15.44 -21.69
N VAL A 374 -3.33 -15.10 -21.95
CA VAL A 374 -3.79 -14.56 -23.25
C VAL A 374 -3.11 -13.22 -23.57
N ALA A 375 -2.82 -12.40 -22.56
CA ALA A 375 -2.03 -11.19 -22.74
C ALA A 375 -0.53 -11.46 -23.02
N LEU A 376 -0.02 -12.66 -22.73
CA LEU A 376 1.41 -13.00 -22.73
C LEU A 376 1.86 -14.17 -23.65
N GLY A 377 0.98 -14.99 -24.25
CA GLY A 377 1.29 -16.04 -25.26
C GLY A 377 1.00 -17.52 -24.88
N ASP A 378 0.77 -18.40 -25.86
CA ASP A 378 0.08 -19.72 -25.73
C ASP A 378 0.93 -20.99 -25.48
N ARG A 379 2.28 -20.96 -25.50
CA ARG A 379 3.12 -22.18 -25.59
C ARG A 379 3.57 -22.89 -24.30
N TRP A 380 3.10 -22.48 -23.11
CA TRP A 380 3.63 -22.91 -21.80
C TRP A 380 3.31 -24.35 -21.32
N ARG A 381 2.97 -25.30 -22.21
CA ARG A 381 2.36 -26.59 -21.81
C ARG A 381 3.29 -27.82 -21.68
N GLU A 382 4.53 -27.86 -22.18
CA GLU A 382 5.23 -29.16 -22.28
C GLU A 382 6.76 -29.14 -22.02
N ARG A 383 7.21 -29.87 -20.98
CA ARG A 383 8.31 -30.89 -20.94
C ARG A 383 8.83 -31.15 -19.52
N ASP A 384 9.08 -32.42 -19.18
CA ASP A 384 9.31 -32.95 -17.83
C ASP A 384 10.53 -33.90 -17.77
N ALA A 385 10.93 -34.27 -16.54
CA ALA A 385 11.93 -35.25 -16.10
C ALA A 385 13.39 -34.78 -15.86
N GLU A 386 14.16 -34.34 -16.87
CA GLU A 386 15.59 -33.98 -16.69
C GLU A 386 15.80 -32.73 -15.79
N ILE A 387 14.77 -31.89 -15.72
CA ILE A 387 14.74 -30.65 -14.95
C ILE A 387 14.63 -30.92 -13.45
N LYS A 388 14.00 -32.03 -13.01
CA LYS A 388 13.81 -32.31 -11.57
C LYS A 388 15.12 -32.65 -10.85
N GLU A 389 16.02 -33.35 -11.54
CA GLU A 389 17.35 -33.70 -10.99
C GLU A 389 18.30 -32.48 -11.00
N THR A 390 18.21 -31.67 -12.05
CA THR A 390 18.92 -30.38 -12.15
C THR A 390 18.41 -29.35 -11.13
N ALA A 391 17.10 -29.33 -10.85
CA ALA A 391 16.47 -28.47 -9.85
C ALA A 391 16.89 -28.84 -8.43
N ARG A 392 17.00 -30.13 -8.07
CA ARG A 392 17.53 -30.54 -6.76
C ARG A 392 18.98 -30.11 -6.56
N ARG A 393 19.83 -30.25 -7.58
CA ARG A 393 21.23 -29.78 -7.56
C ARG A 393 21.34 -28.25 -7.54
N LEU A 394 20.41 -27.53 -8.19
CA LEU A 394 20.33 -26.07 -8.16
C LEU A 394 19.78 -25.54 -6.84
N THR A 395 18.76 -26.14 -6.23
CA THR A 395 18.16 -25.72 -4.95
C THR A 395 19.17 -25.82 -3.79
N ALA A 396 20.01 -26.87 -3.77
CA ALA A 396 21.10 -27.00 -2.81
C ALA A 396 22.20 -25.93 -3.00
N ARG A 397 22.35 -25.37 -4.22
CA ARG A 397 23.22 -24.21 -4.51
C ARG A 397 22.51 -22.86 -4.34
N PHE A 398 21.19 -22.80 -4.51
CA PHE A 398 20.36 -21.58 -4.46
C PHE A 398 20.18 -21.07 -3.04
N LEU A 399 20.24 -21.96 -2.04
CA LEU A 399 20.18 -21.61 -0.61
C LEU A 399 21.55 -21.26 0.00
N VAL A 400 22.65 -21.42 -0.75
CA VAL A 400 24.02 -21.16 -0.29
C VAL A 400 24.75 -20.10 -1.14
N ALA A 401 24.20 -19.69 -2.30
CA ALA A 401 24.85 -18.72 -3.16
C ALA A 401 24.60 -17.26 -2.69
N LYS A 402 25.68 -16.58 -2.26
CA LYS A 402 25.80 -15.11 -2.39
C LYS A 402 25.31 -14.70 -3.80
N ASN A 403 24.61 -13.57 -3.92
CA ASN A 403 24.16 -12.92 -5.18
C ASN A 403 22.72 -13.19 -5.68
N VAL A 404 21.69 -13.17 -4.82
CA VAL A 404 20.29 -13.01 -5.28
C VAL A 404 19.85 -11.57 -5.03
N MET A 405 19.57 -10.80 -6.11
CA MET A 405 19.15 -9.39 -6.06
C MET A 405 17.66 -9.24 -6.41
N PHE A 406 16.93 -8.43 -5.64
CA PHE A 406 15.63 -7.85 -6.01
C PHE A 406 15.69 -6.35 -5.76
N GLY A 407 15.29 -5.53 -6.75
CA GLY A 407 15.25 -4.07 -6.61
C GLY A 407 14.13 -3.47 -7.44
N GLN A 408 13.24 -2.73 -6.80
CA GLN A 408 12.29 -1.84 -7.48
C GLN A 408 13.07 -0.69 -8.12
N ASN A 409 13.02 -0.61 -9.45
CA ASN A 409 13.81 0.30 -10.29
C ASN A 409 15.30 -0.05 -10.30
N ALA A 410 15.90 -0.07 -11.49
CA ALA A 410 17.31 -0.35 -11.75
C ALA A 410 18.32 0.64 -11.11
N THR A 411 17.92 1.40 -10.09
CA THR A 411 18.70 2.48 -9.47
C THR A 411 19.22 2.13 -8.08
N GLN A 412 18.66 1.11 -7.40
CA GLN A 412 19.21 0.60 -6.14
C GLN A 412 20.18 -0.58 -6.33
N LEU A 413 20.48 -0.94 -7.58
CA LEU A 413 21.44 -1.99 -7.93
C LEU A 413 22.91 -1.67 -7.57
N LEU A 414 23.20 -0.48 -7.04
CA LEU A 414 24.55 -0.06 -6.67
C LEU A 414 24.91 -0.27 -5.19
N ALA A 415 24.03 -0.82 -4.36
CA ALA A 415 24.25 -0.92 -2.91
C ALA A 415 24.36 -2.35 -2.34
N LEU A 416 24.26 -3.40 -3.17
CA LEU A 416 24.20 -4.80 -2.68
C LEU A 416 25.17 -5.78 -3.37
N VAL A 417 26.27 -5.29 -3.92
CA VAL A 417 27.29 -6.14 -4.53
C VAL A 417 28.57 -6.07 -3.71
N ASP A 418 28.83 -7.14 -2.94
CA ASP A 418 30.09 -7.44 -2.24
C ASP A 418 31.19 -7.92 -3.21
N THR A 419 31.13 -7.46 -4.47
CA THR A 419 32.15 -7.66 -5.50
C THR A 419 32.16 -6.41 -6.37
N GLU A 420 33.30 -5.71 -6.39
CA GLU A 420 33.61 -4.63 -7.33
C GLU A 420 33.21 -5.06 -8.75
N TYR A 421 32.30 -4.35 -9.41
CA TYR A 421 32.37 -4.08 -10.85
C TYR A 421 31.46 -2.88 -11.18
N ALA A 422 32.07 -1.91 -11.85
CA ALA A 422 31.61 -0.54 -12.03
C ALA A 422 30.22 -0.38 -12.66
N ALA A 423 29.41 0.53 -12.11
CA ALA A 423 28.46 1.29 -12.92
C ALA A 423 29.26 2.27 -13.80
N THR A 424 29.63 1.83 -14.99
CA THR A 424 30.04 2.74 -16.06
C THR A 424 28.85 2.97 -16.97
N GLU A 425 28.04 3.99 -16.65
CA GLU A 425 27.28 4.68 -17.69
C GLU A 425 28.28 5.63 -18.38
N CYS A 426 28.79 5.19 -19.54
CA CYS A 426 29.65 6.01 -20.39
C CYS A 426 28.75 7.05 -21.07
N HIS A 427 28.66 8.26 -20.51
CA HIS A 427 28.06 9.41 -21.18
C HIS A 427 29.12 10.18 -21.96
N ASP A 428 29.10 10.04 -23.28
CA ASP A 428 29.65 11.07 -24.16
C ASP A 428 28.57 12.14 -24.35
N ALA A 429 28.76 13.30 -23.73
CA ALA A 429 27.83 14.43 -23.77
C ALA A 429 27.55 14.96 -25.20
N ASN A 430 28.31 14.49 -26.20
CA ASN A 430 28.19 14.91 -27.59
C ASN A 430 27.49 13.90 -28.53
N LYS A 431 27.03 12.72 -28.05
CA LYS A 431 26.49 11.65 -28.93
C LYS A 431 25.03 11.23 -28.73
N GLY A 432 24.26 11.96 -27.92
CA GLY A 432 22.88 11.61 -27.63
C GLY A 432 22.74 10.46 -26.62
N THR A 433 21.61 10.42 -25.92
CA THR A 433 21.29 9.60 -24.74
C THR A 433 21.01 8.12 -25.07
N ARG A 434 21.83 7.49 -25.90
CA ARG A 434 21.76 6.03 -26.09
C ARG A 434 22.65 5.34 -25.05
N ILE A 435 22.03 4.62 -24.13
CA ILE A 435 22.74 3.67 -23.26
C ILE A 435 23.50 2.71 -24.19
N PRO A 436 24.83 2.54 -24.06
CA PRO A 436 25.62 1.66 -24.91
C PRO A 436 25.40 0.21 -24.48
N LEU A 437 24.20 -0.31 -24.77
CA LEU A 437 23.71 -1.62 -24.35
C LEU A 437 24.67 -2.76 -24.72
N ALA A 438 25.36 -2.65 -25.86
CA ALA A 438 26.38 -3.61 -26.29
C ALA A 438 27.67 -3.55 -25.44
N GLU A 439 28.11 -2.36 -25.03
CA GLU A 439 29.29 -2.19 -24.17
C GLU A 439 29.00 -2.69 -22.76
N ILE A 440 27.80 -2.40 -22.24
CA ILE A 440 27.33 -2.96 -20.95
C ILE A 440 27.28 -4.49 -21.01
N ALA A 441 26.73 -5.04 -22.10
CA ALA A 441 26.70 -6.49 -22.27
C ALA A 441 28.12 -7.09 -22.26
N ALA A 442 29.12 -6.39 -22.79
CA ALA A 442 30.51 -6.84 -22.82
C ALA A 442 31.15 -6.91 -21.43
N THR A 443 30.84 -5.97 -20.53
CA THR A 443 31.40 -5.94 -19.16
C THR A 443 30.74 -6.91 -18.20
N VAL A 444 29.50 -7.34 -18.47
CA VAL A 444 28.78 -8.29 -17.60
C VAL A 444 29.47 -9.67 -17.58
N PRO A 445 29.82 -10.22 -16.41
CA PRO A 445 30.38 -11.57 -16.30
C PRO A 445 29.39 -12.67 -16.73
N PRO A 446 29.86 -13.82 -17.24
CA PRO A 446 29.00 -14.99 -17.48
C PRO A 446 28.23 -15.45 -16.25
N PHE A 447 27.04 -16.04 -16.47
CA PHE A 447 26.13 -16.55 -15.43
C PHE A 447 25.54 -15.52 -14.46
N SER A 448 25.74 -14.23 -14.72
CA SER A 448 25.20 -13.13 -13.93
C SER A 448 23.67 -13.07 -13.98
N ARG A 449 23.06 -12.43 -12.97
CA ARG A 449 21.64 -12.03 -12.98
C ARG A 449 21.57 -10.54 -13.27
N VAL A 450 20.87 -10.16 -14.33
CA VAL A 450 20.87 -8.79 -14.86
C VAL A 450 19.43 -8.28 -14.90
N ALA A 451 19.20 -7.12 -14.29
CA ALA A 451 17.91 -6.44 -14.31
C ALA A 451 17.97 -5.19 -15.19
N LEU A 452 17.05 -5.07 -16.14
CA LEU A 452 17.02 -4.01 -17.15
C LEU A 452 15.63 -3.37 -17.22
N PRO A 453 15.51 -2.04 -17.24
CA PRO A 453 14.24 -1.41 -17.59
C PRO A 453 13.91 -1.64 -19.07
N HIS A 454 12.65 -1.88 -19.42
CA HIS A 454 12.19 -1.85 -20.81
C HIS A 454 11.99 -0.42 -21.31
N ALA A 455 11.58 0.47 -20.41
CA ALA A 455 11.55 1.90 -20.66
C ALA A 455 11.90 2.70 -19.42
N SER A 456 12.51 3.86 -19.62
CA SER A 456 12.85 4.80 -18.55
C SER A 456 11.60 5.47 -17.99
N ASN A 457 11.35 5.31 -16.69
CA ASN A 457 10.32 6.09 -16.00
C ASN A 457 10.73 7.56 -15.78
N LEU A 458 11.99 7.90 -16.02
CA LEU A 458 12.52 9.25 -15.95
C LEU A 458 12.37 9.97 -17.29
N THR A 459 12.89 9.38 -18.36
CA THR A 459 13.00 10.04 -19.68
C THR A 459 11.95 9.61 -20.69
N GLY A 460 11.28 8.48 -20.47
CA GLY A 460 10.40 7.86 -21.46
C GLY A 460 11.12 7.08 -22.55
N ALA A 461 12.46 7.06 -22.57
CA ALA A 461 13.21 6.28 -23.55
C ALA A 461 12.83 4.80 -23.48
N VAL A 462 12.48 4.22 -24.63
CA VAL A 462 12.35 2.77 -24.77
C VAL A 462 13.73 2.20 -25.06
N TYR A 463 14.06 1.06 -24.48
CA TYR A 463 15.32 0.38 -24.74
C TYR A 463 15.05 -0.80 -25.66
N ASP A 464 15.77 -0.88 -26.77
CA ASP A 464 15.70 -2.04 -27.66
C ASP A 464 16.45 -3.22 -27.03
N LEU A 465 15.77 -3.94 -26.14
CA LEU A 465 16.38 -5.05 -25.41
C LEU A 465 16.50 -6.31 -26.27
N SER A 466 15.50 -6.55 -27.13
CA SER A 466 15.32 -7.81 -27.89
C SER A 466 16.41 -8.04 -28.93
N SER A 467 16.84 -6.99 -29.63
CA SER A 467 17.82 -7.10 -30.71
C SER A 467 19.27 -6.88 -30.23
N SER A 468 19.45 -6.38 -29.00
CA SER A 468 20.75 -5.90 -28.50
C SER A 468 21.28 -6.67 -27.28
N ILE A 469 21.00 -6.19 -26.07
CA ILE A 469 21.63 -6.64 -24.82
C ILE A 469 21.19 -8.03 -24.40
N ILE A 470 19.91 -8.40 -24.62
CA ILE A 470 19.42 -9.69 -24.17
C ILE A 470 20.14 -10.84 -24.90
N PRO A 471 20.22 -10.88 -26.25
CA PRO A 471 21.01 -11.90 -26.94
C PRO A 471 22.45 -12.05 -26.42
N ALA A 472 23.15 -10.92 -26.20
CA ALA A 472 24.52 -10.92 -25.68
C ALA A 472 24.61 -11.47 -24.25
N LEU A 473 23.66 -11.15 -23.39
CA LEU A 473 23.56 -11.70 -22.03
C LEU A 473 23.20 -13.20 -22.03
N LYS A 474 22.32 -13.63 -22.93
CA LYS A 474 21.96 -15.04 -23.08
C LYS A 474 23.14 -15.88 -23.57
N ALA A 475 23.96 -15.36 -24.49
CA ALA A 475 25.22 -16.01 -24.92
C ALA A 475 26.18 -16.26 -23.74
N LYS A 476 26.15 -15.37 -22.74
CA LYS A 476 26.90 -15.47 -21.48
C LYS A 476 26.21 -16.32 -20.40
N LYS A 477 25.09 -16.98 -20.72
CA LYS A 477 24.26 -17.77 -19.79
C LYS A 477 23.74 -16.95 -18.60
N CYS A 478 23.58 -15.64 -18.78
CA CYS A 478 22.99 -14.77 -17.77
C CYS A 478 21.48 -14.99 -17.66
N THR A 479 20.93 -14.72 -16.47
CA THR A 479 19.48 -14.61 -16.23
C THR A 479 19.08 -13.16 -16.38
N VAL A 480 18.09 -12.87 -17.23
CA VAL A 480 17.63 -11.52 -17.54
C VAL A 480 16.25 -11.25 -16.94
N VAL A 481 16.15 -10.21 -16.12
CA VAL A 481 14.90 -9.71 -15.55
C VAL A 481 14.60 -8.35 -16.19
N VAL A 482 13.42 -8.20 -16.79
CA VAL A 482 13.01 -6.93 -17.41
C VAL A 482 11.92 -6.25 -16.59
N ASP A 483 12.15 -4.98 -16.27
CA ASP A 483 11.16 -4.09 -15.65
C ASP A 483 10.31 -3.42 -16.74
N GLY A 484 9.08 -3.91 -16.90
CA GLY A 484 8.09 -3.41 -17.84
C GLY A 484 7.13 -2.38 -17.27
N VAL A 485 7.32 -1.93 -16.03
CA VAL A 485 6.35 -1.09 -15.29
C VAL A 485 6.05 0.22 -16.02
N ALA A 486 7.06 0.82 -16.65
CA ALA A 486 6.87 2.02 -17.45
C ALA A 486 6.37 1.71 -18.87
N TYR A 487 6.64 0.53 -19.43
CA TYR A 487 6.37 0.22 -20.84
C TYR A 487 4.94 -0.27 -21.11
N VAL A 488 4.49 -1.25 -20.31
CA VAL A 488 3.22 -1.97 -20.55
C VAL A 488 1.95 -1.11 -20.51
N PRO A 489 1.88 0.03 -19.80
CA PRO A 489 0.74 0.95 -19.90
C PRO A 489 0.53 1.51 -21.31
N HIS A 490 1.62 1.68 -22.05
CA HIS A 490 1.63 2.44 -23.30
C HIS A 490 1.79 1.54 -24.53
N ARG A 491 2.49 0.41 -24.40
CA ARG A 491 2.84 -0.48 -25.52
C ARG A 491 2.61 -1.94 -25.15
N LYS A 492 2.18 -2.73 -26.14
CA LYS A 492 2.06 -4.19 -25.99
C LYS A 492 3.47 -4.77 -25.90
N VAL A 493 3.71 -5.62 -24.91
CA VAL A 493 4.93 -6.42 -24.83
C VAL A 493 4.66 -7.84 -25.30
N ASP A 494 5.62 -8.40 -26.02
CA ASP A 494 5.72 -9.83 -26.28
C ASP A 494 6.99 -10.34 -25.59
N CYS A 495 6.83 -11.09 -24.50
CA CYS A 495 7.97 -11.56 -23.72
C CYS A 495 8.75 -12.67 -24.45
N GLU A 496 8.10 -13.41 -25.35
CA GLU A 496 8.76 -14.43 -26.17
C GLU A 496 9.72 -13.76 -27.16
N VAL A 497 9.26 -12.71 -27.85
CA VAL A 497 10.08 -11.91 -28.77
C VAL A 497 11.20 -11.19 -28.02
N LEU A 498 10.94 -10.73 -26.80
CA LEU A 498 11.91 -9.99 -26.01
C LEU A 498 13.09 -10.86 -25.53
N GLY A 499 12.88 -12.16 -25.30
CA GLY A 499 13.90 -13.10 -24.83
C GLY A 499 14.28 -12.97 -23.34
N ALA A 500 13.43 -12.32 -22.53
CA ALA A 500 13.65 -12.15 -21.10
C ALA A 500 13.31 -13.43 -20.31
N ASP A 501 14.12 -13.79 -19.31
CA ASP A 501 13.79 -14.91 -18.40
C ASP A 501 12.64 -14.55 -17.45
N TYR A 502 12.54 -13.27 -17.10
CA TYR A 502 11.50 -12.72 -16.25
C TYR A 502 11.08 -11.33 -16.71
N TYR A 503 9.80 -11.00 -16.54
CA TYR A 503 9.21 -9.71 -16.88
C TYR A 503 8.26 -9.23 -15.80
N VAL A 504 8.45 -8.00 -15.31
CA VAL A 504 7.71 -7.43 -14.18
C VAL A 504 6.78 -6.30 -14.63
N ILE A 505 5.55 -6.31 -14.13
CA ILE A 505 4.57 -5.24 -14.36
C ILE A 505 3.87 -4.82 -13.05
N SER A 506 3.31 -3.61 -13.05
CA SER A 506 2.47 -3.09 -11.97
C SER A 506 1.11 -2.68 -12.52
N PHE A 507 0.04 -3.33 -12.04
CA PHE A 507 -1.31 -3.10 -12.53
C PHE A 507 -1.83 -1.69 -12.24
N HIS A 508 -1.39 -1.05 -11.16
CA HIS A 508 -1.77 0.35 -10.86
C HIS A 508 -1.20 1.39 -11.84
N LYS A 509 -0.20 1.01 -12.65
CA LYS A 509 0.21 1.83 -13.80
C LYS A 509 -0.44 1.37 -15.09
N LEU A 510 -0.97 0.14 -15.11
CA LEU A 510 -1.73 -0.45 -16.20
C LEU A 510 -3.24 -0.31 -15.96
N PHE A 511 -3.70 0.84 -15.46
CA PHE A 511 -5.12 1.18 -15.27
C PHE A 511 -5.92 0.20 -14.39
N GLY A 512 -5.24 -0.65 -13.63
CA GLY A 512 -5.81 -1.63 -12.70
C GLY A 512 -5.55 -1.28 -11.23
N PRO A 513 -5.88 -2.18 -10.31
CA PRO A 513 -5.66 -1.98 -8.88
C PRO A 513 -4.17 -2.12 -8.49
N HIS A 514 -3.83 -1.76 -7.24
CA HIS A 514 -2.47 -1.88 -6.69
C HIS A 514 -2.04 -3.34 -6.48
N LEU A 515 -1.74 -4.01 -7.59
CA LEU A 515 -1.14 -5.34 -7.69
C LEU A 515 0.05 -5.30 -8.66
N ALA A 516 0.89 -6.34 -8.61
CA ALA A 516 1.96 -6.57 -9.57
C ALA A 516 1.93 -8.01 -10.08
N ALA A 517 2.54 -8.23 -11.24
CA ALA A 517 2.77 -9.56 -11.78
C ALA A 517 4.21 -9.71 -12.25
N LEU A 518 4.73 -10.92 -12.08
CA LEU A 518 6.01 -11.36 -12.61
C LEU A 518 5.71 -12.55 -13.51
N ALA A 519 6.00 -12.39 -14.80
CA ALA A 519 6.00 -13.46 -15.78
C ALA A 519 7.42 -14.01 -15.90
N GLY A 520 7.59 -15.30 -16.19
CA GLY A 520 8.91 -15.88 -16.44
C GLY A 520 8.90 -17.41 -16.48
N ASP A 521 10.01 -17.97 -16.95
CA ASP A 521 10.12 -19.40 -17.27
C ASP A 521 10.09 -20.32 -16.05
N ARG A 522 10.62 -19.84 -14.92
CA ARG A 522 10.80 -20.62 -13.68
C ARG A 522 10.36 -19.79 -12.48
N LEU A 523 9.06 -19.69 -12.30
CA LEU A 523 8.50 -18.95 -11.18
C LEU A 523 8.71 -19.73 -9.87
N PRO A 524 9.21 -19.08 -8.80
CA PRO A 524 9.33 -19.73 -7.50
C PRO A 524 7.95 -20.06 -6.92
N ASP A 525 7.86 -21.08 -6.07
CA ASP A 525 6.60 -21.50 -5.41
C ASP A 525 6.29 -20.60 -4.20
N VAL A 526 5.86 -19.37 -4.49
CA VAL A 526 5.80 -18.23 -3.53
C VAL A 526 4.40 -17.60 -3.38
N GLU A 527 3.33 -18.19 -3.93
CA GLU A 527 1.95 -17.70 -3.71
C GLU A 527 1.43 -18.07 -2.29
N ARG A 528 1.70 -17.24 -1.27
CA ARG A 528 1.41 -17.50 0.17
C ARG A 528 0.67 -16.32 0.86
N GLY A 529 -0.35 -16.52 1.74
CA GLY A 529 -1.27 -15.47 2.37
C GLY A 529 -2.79 -15.34 1.94
N THR A 530 -3.44 -14.18 1.65
CA THR A 530 -4.79 -14.08 0.97
C THR A 530 -4.87 -12.94 -0.07
N VAL A 531 -5.02 -13.23 -1.37
CA VAL A 531 -5.04 -12.20 -2.42
C VAL A 531 -6.35 -11.42 -2.38
N SER A 532 -6.30 -10.11 -2.62
CA SER A 532 -7.52 -9.31 -2.69
C SER A 532 -8.35 -9.76 -3.90
N ALA A 533 -9.49 -10.39 -3.63
CA ALA A 533 -10.41 -10.85 -4.66
C ALA A 533 -10.94 -9.67 -5.49
N GLU A 534 -11.12 -8.52 -4.86
CA GLU A 534 -11.50 -7.26 -5.50
C GLU A 534 -10.43 -6.77 -6.45
N ALA A 535 -9.16 -6.78 -6.02
CA ALA A 535 -8.06 -6.39 -6.88
C ALA A 535 -7.84 -7.39 -8.02
N CYS A 536 -7.95 -8.69 -7.76
CA CYS A 536 -7.93 -9.71 -8.82
C CYS A 536 -9.11 -9.53 -9.80
N ALA A 537 -10.31 -9.23 -9.33
CA ALA A 537 -11.45 -8.93 -10.18
C ALA A 537 -11.21 -7.67 -11.02
N GLY A 538 -10.58 -6.63 -10.45
CA GLY A 538 -10.15 -5.44 -11.19
C GLY A 538 -9.13 -5.76 -12.29
N VAL A 539 -8.18 -6.65 -12.03
CA VAL A 539 -7.23 -7.13 -13.06
C VAL A 539 -7.95 -7.95 -14.14
N VAL A 540 -8.93 -8.79 -13.79
CA VAL A 540 -9.74 -9.51 -14.78
C VAL A 540 -10.54 -8.53 -15.64
N ALA A 541 -11.21 -7.55 -15.02
CA ALA A 541 -11.98 -6.55 -15.74
C ALA A 541 -11.09 -5.70 -16.67
N LEU A 542 -9.87 -5.38 -16.24
CA LEU A 542 -8.88 -4.70 -17.07
C LEU A 542 -8.61 -5.49 -18.37
N PHE A 543 -8.38 -6.80 -18.31
CA PHE A 543 -8.08 -7.58 -19.52
C PHE A 543 -9.32 -8.07 -20.28
N ARG A 544 -10.45 -8.29 -19.60
CA ARG A 544 -11.69 -8.80 -20.23
C ARG A 544 -12.59 -7.69 -20.77
N ASP A 545 -12.63 -6.56 -20.09
CA ASP A 545 -13.60 -5.49 -20.37
C ASP A 545 -12.90 -4.24 -20.90
N TYR A 546 -11.75 -3.85 -20.33
CA TYR A 546 -11.07 -2.61 -20.73
C TYR A 546 -10.23 -2.77 -22.00
N PHE A 547 -9.21 -3.63 -22.01
CA PHE A 547 -8.33 -3.81 -23.18
C PHE A 547 -9.03 -4.27 -24.46
N PRO A 548 -10.14 -5.03 -24.41
CA PRO A 548 -10.92 -5.31 -25.64
C PRO A 548 -11.61 -4.08 -26.21
N THR A 549 -11.91 -3.06 -25.40
CA THR A 549 -12.47 -1.78 -25.86
C THR A 549 -11.40 -0.81 -26.34
N ILE A 550 -10.13 -1.00 -25.94
CA ILE A 550 -9.02 -0.13 -26.35
C ILE A 550 -7.76 -0.94 -26.67
N SER A 551 -7.41 -0.99 -27.97
CA SER A 551 -6.20 -1.67 -28.41
C SER A 551 -4.94 -0.86 -28.06
N TYR A 552 -3.80 -1.54 -27.89
CA TYR A 552 -2.51 -0.86 -27.71
C TYR A 552 -2.13 0.05 -28.89
N ALA A 553 -2.61 -0.25 -30.09
CA ALA A 553 -2.45 0.64 -31.24
C ALA A 553 -3.24 1.94 -31.03
N ASN A 554 -4.48 1.85 -30.54
CA ASN A 554 -5.30 3.03 -30.24
C ASN A 554 -4.73 3.84 -29.06
N ILE A 555 -4.16 3.18 -28.05
CA ILE A 555 -3.43 3.85 -26.96
C ILE A 555 -2.28 4.69 -27.54
N ALA A 556 -1.41 4.08 -28.36
CA ALA A 556 -0.30 4.77 -28.97
C ALA A 556 -0.74 5.93 -29.89
N LEU A 557 -1.81 5.73 -30.67
CA LEU A 557 -2.40 6.76 -31.54
C LEU A 557 -2.98 7.93 -30.75
N ALA A 558 -3.63 7.67 -29.62
CA ALA A 558 -4.20 8.72 -28.76
C ALA A 558 -3.11 9.51 -28.01
N GLU A 559 -2.02 8.86 -27.61
CA GLU A 559 -0.91 9.48 -26.89
C GLU A 559 -0.06 10.40 -27.78
N ALA A 560 0.07 10.08 -29.08
CA ALA A 560 1.04 10.73 -29.95
C ALA A 560 0.78 12.24 -30.17
N PRO A 561 -0.44 12.72 -30.52
CA PRO A 561 -0.66 14.13 -30.79
C PRO A 561 -0.46 15.05 -29.56
N PRO A 562 -1.05 14.77 -28.38
CA PRO A 562 -0.81 15.57 -27.18
C PRO A 562 0.67 15.59 -26.79
N PHE A 563 1.35 14.45 -26.89
CA PHE A 563 2.75 14.36 -26.53
C PHE A 563 3.67 15.10 -27.51
N ALA A 564 3.44 14.97 -28.81
CA ALA A 564 4.17 15.73 -29.83
C ALA A 564 4.01 17.24 -29.61
N ARG A 565 2.80 17.70 -29.31
CA ARG A 565 2.54 19.11 -29.02
C ARG A 565 3.30 19.60 -27.78
N LEU A 566 3.34 18.80 -26.73
CA LEU A 566 4.11 19.09 -25.52
C LEU A 566 5.61 19.19 -25.82
N LEU A 567 6.17 18.24 -26.59
CA LEU A 567 7.58 18.26 -26.96
C LEU A 567 7.93 19.48 -27.81
N THR A 568 7.12 19.82 -28.82
CA THR A 568 7.33 21.04 -29.63
C THR A 568 7.40 22.29 -28.76
N PHE A 569 6.50 22.42 -27.78
CA PHE A 569 6.54 23.55 -26.86
C PHE A 569 7.79 23.57 -25.98
N LEU A 570 8.15 22.42 -25.39
CA LEU A 570 9.33 22.32 -24.52
C LEU A 570 10.63 22.58 -25.29
N SER A 571 10.74 22.11 -26.54
CA SER A 571 11.88 22.41 -27.41
C SER A 571 12.04 23.89 -27.75
N ALA A 572 10.96 24.66 -27.71
CA ALA A 572 10.97 26.12 -27.89
C ALA A 572 10.99 26.90 -26.56
N SER A 573 11.02 26.22 -25.42
CA SER A 573 11.00 26.82 -24.09
C SER A 573 12.42 26.91 -23.49
N PRO A 574 12.66 27.76 -22.48
CA PRO A 574 13.95 27.87 -21.79
C PRO A 574 14.16 26.72 -20.79
N VAL A 575 14.06 25.51 -21.30
CA VAL A 575 14.21 24.26 -20.57
C VAL A 575 15.21 23.36 -21.29
N VAL A 576 15.89 22.52 -20.51
CA VAL A 576 16.69 21.41 -21.01
C VAL A 576 15.89 20.13 -20.82
N VAL A 577 15.45 19.51 -21.91
CA VAL A 577 14.84 18.18 -21.89
C VAL A 577 15.94 17.14 -21.69
N LEU A 578 15.72 16.19 -20.77
CA LEU A 578 16.75 15.22 -20.37
C LEU A 578 17.10 14.19 -21.44
N GLU A 579 16.18 13.95 -22.38
CA GLU A 579 16.29 12.99 -23.46
C GLU A 579 15.96 13.68 -24.76
N ASP A 580 16.66 13.29 -25.84
CA ASP A 580 16.48 13.88 -27.15
C ASP A 580 14.99 13.95 -27.55
N PRO A 581 14.44 15.16 -27.74
CA PRO A 581 13.07 15.34 -28.22
C PRO A 581 12.78 14.60 -29.52
N ALA A 582 13.78 14.43 -30.40
CA ALA A 582 13.67 13.79 -31.70
C ALA A 582 13.70 12.25 -31.65
N ARG A 583 13.89 11.64 -30.47
CA ARG A 583 13.88 10.19 -30.31
C ARG A 583 12.53 9.60 -30.73
N GLU A 584 12.54 8.68 -31.70
CA GLU A 584 11.32 8.02 -32.19
C GLU A 584 10.75 6.98 -31.20
N ASP A 585 11.62 6.21 -30.55
CA ASP A 585 11.26 5.14 -29.61
C ASP A 585 11.14 5.66 -28.17
N ARG A 586 10.06 6.42 -27.94
CA ARG A 586 9.76 7.00 -26.63
C ARG A 586 8.30 6.86 -26.22
N LEU A 587 8.10 6.74 -24.92
CA LEU A 587 6.82 6.81 -24.24
C LEU A 587 6.44 8.27 -23.99
N PRO A 588 5.15 8.59 -23.73
CA PRO A 588 4.67 9.94 -23.47
C PRO A 588 5.06 10.46 -22.07
N ILE A 589 6.35 10.36 -21.76
CA ILE A 589 7.00 10.78 -20.53
C ILE A 589 8.11 11.75 -20.95
N VAL A 590 8.14 12.92 -20.34
CA VAL A 590 9.19 13.91 -20.57
C VAL A 590 9.62 14.52 -19.25
N SER A 591 10.91 14.41 -18.95
CA SER A 591 11.54 15.14 -17.86
C SER A 591 12.39 16.27 -18.41
N PHE A 592 12.33 17.43 -17.75
CA PHE A 592 13.05 18.62 -18.17
C PHE A 592 13.43 19.50 -16.97
N ILE A 593 14.39 20.39 -17.22
CA ILE A 593 14.92 21.34 -16.25
C ILE A 593 14.72 22.74 -16.81
N HIS A 594 13.99 23.60 -16.10
CA HIS A 594 13.97 25.01 -16.43
C HIS A 594 15.32 25.65 -16.10
N HIS A 595 15.79 26.56 -16.96
CA HIS A 595 17.10 27.22 -16.77
C HIS A 595 17.19 27.91 -15.40
N THR A 596 16.14 28.67 -15.06
CA THR A 596 16.07 29.51 -13.86
C THR A 596 15.11 29.03 -12.77
N LEU A 597 13.99 28.40 -13.14
CA LEU A 597 12.92 28.07 -12.19
C LEU A 597 13.22 26.76 -11.46
N ASP A 598 12.89 26.74 -10.17
CA ASP A 598 12.95 25.53 -9.35
C ASP A 598 11.83 24.55 -9.75
N PRO A 599 12.13 23.25 -9.94
CA PRO A 599 11.14 22.27 -10.37
C PRO A 599 10.01 22.07 -9.35
N PHE A 600 10.25 22.18 -8.04
CA PHE A 600 9.20 22.04 -7.03
C PHE A 600 8.28 23.26 -7.02
N PHE A 601 8.83 24.46 -7.22
CA PHE A 601 8.03 25.67 -7.40
C PHE A 601 7.05 25.55 -8.57
N VAL A 602 7.53 25.13 -9.75
CA VAL A 602 6.66 24.96 -10.93
C VAL A 602 5.61 23.87 -10.69
N ALA A 603 5.97 22.74 -10.09
CA ALA A 603 5.03 21.66 -9.80
C ALA A 603 3.97 22.06 -8.74
N GLN A 604 4.34 22.90 -7.78
CA GLN A 604 3.40 23.47 -6.82
C GLN A 604 2.44 24.43 -7.51
N LYS A 605 2.95 25.35 -8.35
CA LYS A 605 2.11 26.29 -9.10
C LYS A 605 1.17 25.59 -10.07
N ALA A 606 1.60 24.50 -10.69
CA ALA A 606 0.74 23.68 -11.53
C ALA A 606 -0.43 23.11 -10.71
N ARG A 607 -0.15 22.58 -9.51
CA ARG A 607 -1.18 22.07 -8.59
C ARG A 607 -2.17 23.15 -8.17
N ASP A 608 -1.68 24.37 -7.91
CA ASP A 608 -2.53 25.53 -7.57
C ASP A 608 -3.47 25.93 -8.73
N ASN A 609 -3.20 25.47 -9.96
CA ASN A 609 -4.00 25.68 -11.17
C ASN A 609 -4.65 24.38 -11.69
N ASP A 610 -4.90 23.41 -10.79
CA ASP A 610 -5.54 22.12 -11.10
C ASP A 610 -4.80 21.26 -12.15
N ILE A 611 -3.49 21.47 -12.32
CA ILE A 611 -2.62 20.72 -13.23
C ILE A 611 -1.68 19.80 -12.43
N ALA A 612 -1.83 18.49 -12.63
CA ALA A 612 -1.06 17.47 -11.92
C ALA A 612 0.22 17.06 -12.69
N ILE A 613 1.33 17.77 -12.43
CA ILE A 613 2.69 17.36 -12.82
C ILE A 613 3.53 17.06 -11.57
N ARG A 614 4.71 16.48 -11.74
CA ARG A 614 5.54 16.07 -10.60
C ARG A 614 6.97 16.56 -10.73
N ALA A 615 7.55 16.96 -9.59
CA ALA A 615 8.98 17.22 -9.44
C ALA A 615 9.61 16.15 -8.55
N GLY A 616 10.86 15.77 -8.85
CA GLY A 616 11.64 14.86 -8.02
C GLY A 616 12.69 14.08 -8.81
N ASN A 617 13.20 13.01 -8.19
CA ASN A 617 14.14 12.08 -8.82
C ASN A 617 13.47 10.81 -9.36
N PHE A 618 12.16 10.64 -9.13
CA PHE A 618 11.35 9.52 -9.62
C PHE A 618 11.89 8.13 -9.27
N LYS A 619 12.58 8.01 -8.13
CA LYS A 619 13.32 6.79 -7.72
C LYS A 619 14.43 6.37 -8.71
N ALA A 620 14.83 7.28 -9.59
CA ALA A 620 15.86 7.12 -10.61
C ALA A 620 17.10 7.98 -10.31
N THR A 621 17.51 8.08 -9.04
CA THR A 621 18.60 8.94 -8.57
C THR A 621 19.93 8.75 -9.34
N ALA A 622 20.35 7.51 -9.64
CA ALA A 622 21.57 7.23 -10.40
C ALA A 622 21.46 7.71 -11.84
N ALA A 623 20.40 7.32 -12.56
CA ALA A 623 20.13 7.81 -13.92
C ALA A 623 19.98 9.34 -13.94
N LEU A 624 19.34 9.94 -12.95
CA LEU A 624 19.21 11.39 -12.89
C LEU A 624 20.58 12.08 -12.80
N LYS A 625 21.51 11.53 -12.00
CA LYS A 625 22.86 12.07 -11.83
C LYS A 625 23.67 12.05 -13.12
N THR A 626 23.35 11.19 -14.07
CA THR A 626 24.04 11.13 -15.37
C THR A 626 23.55 12.18 -16.35
N HIS A 627 22.28 12.61 -16.22
CA HIS A 627 21.74 13.73 -17.00
C HIS A 627 21.99 15.12 -16.36
N THR A 628 22.07 15.20 -15.04
CA THR A 628 22.20 16.50 -14.35
C THR A 628 22.78 16.39 -12.94
N LYS A 629 23.41 17.49 -12.48
CA LYS A 629 23.81 17.67 -11.08
C LYS A 629 22.64 18.05 -10.17
N ARG A 630 21.47 18.43 -10.73
CA ARG A 630 20.30 18.82 -9.94
C ARG A 630 19.69 17.60 -9.23
N PRO A 631 19.22 17.74 -7.98
CA PRO A 631 18.66 16.63 -7.21
C PRO A 631 17.24 16.23 -7.66
N ALA A 632 16.59 17.05 -8.48
CA ALA A 632 15.23 16.86 -8.96
C ALA A 632 15.01 17.54 -10.32
N VAL A 633 14.04 17.04 -11.07
CA VAL A 633 13.57 17.59 -12.36
C VAL A 633 12.05 17.63 -12.39
N LEU A 634 11.49 18.44 -13.28
CA LEU A 634 10.08 18.36 -13.62
C LEU A 634 9.84 17.19 -14.54
N ARG A 635 8.69 16.52 -14.37
CA ARG A 635 8.23 15.48 -15.29
C ARG A 635 6.75 15.62 -15.57
N VAL A 636 6.44 15.56 -16.86
CA VAL A 636 5.08 15.39 -17.38
C VAL A 636 4.97 13.96 -17.93
N SER A 637 3.88 13.29 -17.62
CA SER A 637 3.63 11.91 -18.06
C SER A 637 2.17 11.84 -18.49
N LEU A 638 1.93 11.57 -19.77
CA LEU A 638 0.59 11.48 -20.34
C LEU A 638 0.20 10.00 -20.48
N ALA A 639 -1.10 9.76 -20.55
CA ALA A 639 -1.69 8.50 -20.96
C ALA A 639 -2.72 8.75 -22.07
N HIS A 640 -3.26 7.70 -22.68
CA HIS A 640 -4.21 7.79 -23.79
C HIS A 640 -5.52 8.52 -23.49
N TYR A 641 -5.86 8.75 -22.21
CA TYR A 641 -7.00 9.57 -21.81
C TYR A 641 -6.69 11.06 -21.70
N ASN A 642 -5.42 11.47 -21.86
CA ASN A 642 -5.07 12.88 -21.97
C ASN A 642 -5.31 13.39 -23.38
N THR A 643 -5.87 14.58 -23.48
CA THR A 643 -6.30 15.22 -24.72
C THR A 643 -5.35 16.34 -25.14
N LEU A 644 -5.53 16.85 -26.35
CA LEU A 644 -4.83 18.07 -26.78
C LEU A 644 -5.23 19.28 -25.93
N ASP A 645 -6.48 19.35 -25.48
CA ASP A 645 -6.97 20.43 -24.61
C ASP A 645 -6.28 20.42 -23.24
N ASP A 646 -6.06 19.24 -22.66
CA ASP A 646 -5.26 19.10 -21.42
C ASP A 646 -3.83 19.63 -21.62
N VAL A 647 -3.23 19.31 -22.77
CA VAL A 647 -1.89 19.80 -23.10
C VAL A 647 -1.93 21.30 -23.35
N TYR A 648 -2.91 21.85 -24.06
CA TYR A 648 -3.03 23.30 -24.26
C TYR A 648 -3.20 24.06 -22.95
N ALA A 649 -3.99 23.54 -22.01
CA ALA A 649 -4.10 24.10 -20.67
C ALA A 649 -2.75 24.08 -19.93
N LEU A 650 -2.01 22.97 -20.02
CA LEU A 650 -0.66 22.87 -19.48
C LEU A 650 0.32 23.88 -20.11
N LEU A 651 0.29 24.03 -21.44
CA LEU A 651 1.14 24.98 -22.16
C LEU A 651 0.80 26.43 -21.78
N ALA A 652 -0.49 26.76 -21.70
CA ALA A 652 -0.97 28.07 -21.27
C ALA A 652 -0.51 28.39 -19.84
N PHE A 653 -0.60 27.41 -18.93
CA PHE A 653 -0.06 27.53 -17.58
C PHE A 653 1.45 27.81 -17.58
N PHE A 654 2.23 27.05 -18.36
CA PHE A 654 3.66 27.29 -18.49
C PHE A 654 3.96 28.68 -19.05
N SER A 655 3.26 29.14 -20.08
CA SER A 655 3.47 30.49 -20.59
C SER A 655 3.06 31.59 -19.61
N ALA A 656 2.12 31.31 -18.70
CA ALA A 656 1.62 32.27 -17.71
C ALA A 656 2.43 32.32 -16.40
N ILE A 657 3.24 31.30 -16.08
CA ILE A 657 4.00 31.30 -14.83
C ILE A 657 5.09 32.39 -14.89
N PRO A 658 5.18 33.28 -13.88
CA PRO A 658 6.21 34.32 -13.85
C PRO A 658 7.61 33.73 -13.93
N GLY A 659 8.43 34.26 -14.85
CA GLY A 659 9.80 33.83 -15.06
C GLY A 659 9.95 32.59 -15.96
N TRP A 660 8.87 32.13 -16.63
CA TRP A 660 8.99 31.08 -17.64
C TRP A 660 9.86 31.54 -18.81
N TYR A 661 9.45 32.58 -19.53
CA TYR A 661 10.32 33.19 -20.53
C TYR A 661 11.29 34.17 -19.86
N PRO A 662 12.59 34.18 -20.22
CA PRO A 662 13.47 35.25 -19.82
C PRO A 662 12.93 36.58 -20.36
N SER A 663 12.86 37.59 -19.49
CA SER A 663 12.44 38.95 -19.83
C SER A 663 13.38 39.62 -20.82
#